data_AF-A0AAP0I4L4-F1
#
_entry.id   AF-A0AAP0I4L4-F1
#
_cell.length_a   1.000
_cell.length_b   1.000
_cell.length_c   1.000
_cell.angle_alpha   90.00
_cell.angle_beta   90.00
_cell.angle_gamma   90.00
#
_symmetry.space_group_name_H-M   'P 1'
#
loop_
_entity.id
_entity.type
_entity.pdbx_description
1 polymer ?
#
loop_
_entity_poly.entity_id
_entity_poly.type
_entity_poly.pdbx_seq_one_letter_code
_entity_poly.pdbx_strand_id
1 'polypeptide(L)'
;MAIAGPSTLATLNLSQCSRRRSESRIPRRIRAVDQVSGRTSTTVVSTNPQKAPKDWDDSKIERLSVKDYLERSKELIRSDGGPPRWFSPLECGARWESSPLLLYLPGLDGVGLGLVSHHQRLGKFFDIWCLHIPVADRTPFKDLVLLVENTIKLEYSHSPNSPIYLIGESLGGCLALAVAARNPDIDLMLILANPGKVFSFDTVRVVAFIGDPLRMMMASMEKELPLEEAVGDLLKNLASIFNSLPVLPDILPKESILWKLQMLKSASSHANSRLHAVKAETLVLASGKDKLLPSKEEAERLYDRLTSCQIRHFNESGHTLFMEDGVDLVTIIRGAGFYRRRRSVDYVSDFIRPIPSEFAMLLESYRWINVATSPVMLSTLENKRIVRSLEGIPCSGPILFVGYHMLLGLELVPLFRKFLLEKNILLRGIAHPSLFEKSWERSILEYSRFDVCRLMGAVPVSAANFYKLMSIKSHVLLYPGGAREALHQKGEEYKLFWPMQPEFVRMAARFGAKIVPFGVVGEDDLLDVALDYDDLVKIPFFKARLESINDGRARRLRTDINGEVAQEDLRMPGLLPKLPGRFYFLFGRTFDTAGRKEELKDRDEAKKLYMELKSEVERCIAYLKEKREEDPYRSLPSRSIQLYPGDEPLEAFIHRIGGNFVKGHCHLVQASEMRSKRLNGWQGCSQMVRQFELLVLALYMSFVSKFCPLD
;
A
#
# COMPACT_ATOMS: atom_id res chain seq x y z
N MET A 1 -54.96 29.20 -13.99
CA MET A 1 -55.97 29.90 -13.16
C MET A 1 -55.52 29.74 -11.71
N ALA A 2 -54.65 30.58 -11.15
CA ALA A 2 -54.77 32.00 -10.80
C ALA A 2 -55.94 32.30 -9.84
N ILE A 3 -55.61 33.10 -8.80
CA ILE A 3 -56.43 33.92 -7.87
C ILE A 3 -56.26 33.42 -6.42
N ALA A 4 -55.33 33.96 -5.61
CA ALA A 4 -55.27 35.27 -4.92
C ALA A 4 -55.85 35.21 -3.48
N GLY A 5 -55.09 35.74 -2.50
CA GLY A 5 -55.45 35.88 -1.07
C GLY A 5 -56.41 37.06 -0.79
N PRO A 6 -56.32 37.84 0.31
CA PRO A 6 -55.43 37.77 1.51
C PRO A 6 -56.13 38.15 2.86
N SER A 7 -55.29 38.40 3.90
CA SER A 7 -55.53 39.21 5.14
C SER A 7 -56.42 38.61 6.24
N THR A 8 -56.17 38.76 7.56
CA THR A 8 -55.72 39.94 8.32
C THR A 8 -55.18 39.57 9.73
N LEU A 9 -54.29 40.43 10.26
CA LEU A 9 -53.72 40.44 11.63
C LEU A 9 -54.75 40.62 12.76
N ALA A 10 -54.46 40.09 13.95
CA ALA A 10 -54.63 40.81 15.22
C ALA A 10 -53.75 40.24 16.35
N THR A 11 -53.02 41.16 16.98
CA THR A 11 -52.01 41.02 18.04
C THR A 11 -52.67 41.14 19.42
N LEU A 12 -52.19 40.44 20.46
CA LEU A 12 -52.26 40.92 21.86
C LEU A 12 -51.15 40.29 22.74
N ASN A 13 -50.23 41.17 23.15
CA ASN A 13 -49.28 41.13 24.26
C ASN A 13 -50.02 40.99 25.62
N LEU A 14 -49.48 40.69 26.81
CA LEU A 14 -48.16 40.62 27.45
C LEU A 14 -48.42 40.04 28.87
N SER A 15 -47.55 39.20 29.45
CA SER A 15 -47.16 39.35 30.87
C SER A 15 -45.98 38.43 31.24
N GLN A 16 -44.95 39.07 31.79
CA GLN A 16 -43.68 38.52 32.24
C GLN A 16 -43.80 37.78 33.59
N CYS A 17 -43.01 36.72 33.79
CA CYS A 17 -42.33 36.49 35.06
C CYS A 17 -41.04 35.68 34.88
N SER A 18 -40.07 35.93 35.75
CA SER A 18 -38.64 36.04 35.44
C SER A 18 -37.74 34.86 35.86
N ARG A 19 -36.54 34.81 35.24
CA ARG A 19 -35.23 34.34 35.76
C ARG A 19 -34.98 32.82 35.94
N ARG A 20 -34.05 32.27 35.15
CA ARG A 20 -32.60 32.15 35.48
C ARG A 20 -31.79 31.72 34.25
N ARG A 21 -30.62 32.34 34.09
CA ARG A 21 -29.58 32.05 33.08
C ARG A 21 -28.72 30.85 33.52
N SER A 22 -28.29 30.04 32.55
CA SER A 22 -26.89 29.62 32.44
C SER A 22 -26.56 29.40 30.96
N GLU A 23 -25.39 29.91 30.57
CA GLU A 23 -24.89 30.03 29.21
C GLU A 23 -24.22 28.74 28.74
N SER A 24 -24.36 28.37 27.46
CA SER A 24 -23.24 27.81 26.71
C SER A 24 -23.29 28.29 25.25
N ARG A 25 -22.21 28.96 24.85
CA ARG A 25 -22.04 29.67 23.58
C ARG A 25 -21.63 28.69 22.48
N ILE A 26 -22.39 28.67 21.38
CA ILE A 26 -21.95 28.12 20.09
C ILE A 26 -21.59 29.31 19.20
N PRO A 27 -20.34 29.48 18.71
CA PRO A 27 -20.06 30.54 17.74
C PRO A 27 -20.37 30.06 16.32
N ARG A 28 -21.49 30.52 15.77
CA ARG A 28 -21.73 30.62 14.31
C ARG A 28 -20.80 31.68 13.74
N ARG A 29 -19.99 31.35 12.74
CA ARG A 29 -19.30 32.34 11.89
C ARG A 29 -19.82 32.24 10.47
N ILE A 30 -20.78 33.10 10.17
CA ILE A 30 -21.28 33.44 8.84
C ILE A 30 -20.16 34.18 8.09
N ARG A 31 -19.82 33.76 6.87
CA ARG A 31 -19.02 34.57 5.93
C ARG A 31 -19.97 35.22 4.93
N ALA A 32 -19.87 36.54 4.84
CA ALA A 32 -20.60 37.39 3.93
C ALA A 32 -20.24 37.10 2.46
N VAL A 33 -21.24 37.25 1.60
CA VAL A 33 -21.12 37.18 0.14
C VAL A 33 -20.98 38.62 -0.36
N ASP A 34 -19.83 38.96 -0.94
CA ASP A 34 -19.67 40.17 -1.75
C ASP A 34 -19.64 39.77 -3.24
N GLN A 35 -20.59 40.30 -4.00
CA GLN A 35 -20.59 40.29 -5.46
C GLN A 35 -19.80 41.50 -5.98
N VAL A 36 -18.78 41.32 -6.83
CA VAL A 36 -18.44 42.26 -7.93
C VAL A 36 -17.78 41.53 -9.12
N SER A 37 -18.31 41.89 -10.30
CA SER A 37 -17.99 41.65 -11.72
C SER A 37 -16.62 41.12 -12.22
N GLY A 38 -16.71 40.10 -13.07
CA GLY A 38 -16.18 40.03 -14.45
C GLY A 38 -14.81 40.61 -14.83
N ARG A 39 -13.80 39.73 -14.93
CA ARG A 39 -12.78 39.70 -16.01
C ARG A 39 -12.07 38.34 -16.01
N THR A 40 -12.12 37.65 -17.15
CA THR A 40 -11.46 36.36 -17.40
C THR A 40 -9.94 36.51 -17.40
N SER A 41 -9.31 36.10 -16.30
CA SER A 41 -7.89 35.74 -16.25
C SER A 41 -7.78 34.32 -15.73
N THR A 42 -7.24 33.43 -16.56
CA THR A 42 -6.91 32.04 -16.24
C THR A 42 -5.87 32.00 -15.13
N THR A 43 -6.34 32.06 -13.89
CA THR A 43 -5.49 31.98 -12.71
C THR A 43 -5.37 30.51 -12.36
N VAL A 44 -4.23 29.91 -12.70
CA VAL A 44 -3.87 28.57 -12.25
C VAL A 44 -3.86 28.59 -10.72
N VAL A 45 -4.84 27.91 -10.12
CA VAL A 45 -4.90 27.70 -8.67
C VAL A 45 -3.64 26.92 -8.29
N SER A 46 -2.67 27.63 -7.72
CA SER A 46 -1.53 27.05 -7.03
C SER A 46 -2.06 26.21 -5.86
N THR A 47 -2.16 24.90 -6.06
CA THR A 47 -2.39 23.97 -4.96
C THR A 47 -1.11 23.92 -4.14
N ASN A 48 -1.09 24.69 -3.05
CA ASN A 48 -0.08 24.56 -2.01
C ASN A 48 0.01 23.07 -1.61
N PRO A 49 1.21 22.47 -1.50
CA PRO A 49 1.35 21.15 -0.92
C PRO A 49 0.87 21.23 0.53
N GLN A 50 -0.27 20.62 0.81
CA GLN A 50 -0.93 20.66 2.12
C GLN A 50 0.00 20.10 3.19
N LYS A 51 0.19 20.88 4.25
CA LYS A 51 0.98 20.49 5.41
C LYS A 51 0.23 19.42 6.19
N ALA A 52 0.88 18.27 6.38
CA ALA A 52 0.70 17.49 7.59
C ALA A 52 0.67 18.44 8.82
N PRO A 53 -0.31 18.37 9.74
CA PRO A 53 -0.19 18.88 11.10
C PRO A 53 1.21 18.59 11.62
N LYS A 54 1.84 19.63 12.16
CA LYS A 54 3.27 19.66 12.49
C LYS A 54 3.69 18.65 13.58
N ASP A 55 2.75 17.92 14.19
CA ASP A 55 2.96 17.14 15.42
C ASP A 55 2.51 15.66 15.30
N TRP A 56 2.63 15.04 14.12
CA TRP A 56 2.37 13.60 14.01
C TRP A 56 3.58 12.77 14.45
N ASP A 57 3.48 12.27 15.67
CA ASP A 57 4.37 11.27 16.21
C ASP A 57 3.73 9.88 16.08
N ASP A 58 4.17 9.11 15.08
CA ASP A 58 3.69 7.74 14.86
C ASP A 58 4.11 6.77 15.97
N SER A 59 5.02 7.15 16.88
CA SER A 59 5.39 6.34 18.04
C SER A 59 4.30 6.24 19.11
N LYS A 60 3.25 7.08 19.01
CA LYS A 60 2.10 7.11 19.93
C LYS A 60 0.89 6.28 19.46
N ILE A 61 1.01 5.56 18.34
CA ILE A 61 -0.09 4.72 17.86
C ILE A 61 -0.13 3.46 18.74
N GLU A 62 -1.13 3.39 19.62
CA GLU A 62 -1.44 2.20 20.41
C GLU A 62 -2.41 1.33 19.62
N ARG A 63 -1.96 0.12 19.28
CA ARG A 63 -2.80 -0.86 18.59
C ARG A 63 -3.68 -1.55 19.63
N LEU A 64 -4.96 -1.17 19.64
CA LEU A 64 -5.94 -1.78 20.51
C LEU A 64 -6.11 -3.27 20.19
N SER A 65 -6.29 -4.07 21.23
CA SER A 65 -6.31 -5.52 21.19
C SER A 65 -7.74 -6.08 21.12
N VAL A 66 -7.85 -7.41 20.99
CA VAL A 66 -9.14 -8.13 21.14
C VAL A 66 -9.77 -7.89 22.51
N LYS A 67 -8.96 -7.67 23.56
CA LYS A 67 -9.47 -7.36 24.89
C LYS A 67 -10.19 -6.00 24.90
N ASP A 68 -9.60 -4.99 24.29
CA ASP A 68 -10.19 -3.65 24.17
C ASP A 68 -11.49 -3.68 23.36
N TYR A 69 -11.51 -4.48 22.28
CA TYR A 69 -12.74 -4.75 21.53
C TYR A 69 -13.85 -5.29 22.45
N LEU A 70 -13.57 -6.33 23.24
CA LEU A 70 -14.55 -6.95 24.12
C LEU A 70 -15.04 -5.99 25.21
N GLU A 71 -14.14 -5.24 25.83
CA GLU A 71 -14.48 -4.27 26.89
C GLU A 71 -15.37 -3.15 26.35
N ARG A 72 -15.02 -2.57 25.21
CA ARG A 72 -15.81 -1.49 24.58
C ARG A 72 -17.12 -1.99 24.00
N SER A 73 -17.15 -3.23 23.50
CA SER A 73 -18.39 -3.87 23.06
C SER A 73 -19.40 -3.93 24.21
N LYS A 74 -18.98 -4.25 25.44
CA LYS A 74 -19.88 -4.22 26.61
C LYS A 74 -20.50 -2.85 26.82
N GLU A 75 -19.68 -1.80 26.74
CA GLU A 75 -20.16 -0.44 26.98
C GLU A 75 -21.17 -0.01 25.93
N LEU A 76 -20.92 -0.36 24.66
CA LEU A 76 -21.82 -0.05 23.56
C LEU A 76 -23.14 -0.83 23.69
N ILE A 77 -23.05 -2.13 24.02
CA ILE A 77 -24.21 -3.03 24.15
C ILE A 77 -25.09 -2.70 25.37
N ARG A 78 -24.51 -2.19 26.45
CA ARG A 78 -25.28 -1.75 27.64
C ARG A 78 -26.36 -0.71 27.32
N SER A 79 -26.15 0.10 26.27
CA SER A 79 -27.06 1.19 25.88
C SER A 79 -27.80 0.88 24.57
N ASP A 80 -27.85 -0.39 24.16
CA ASP A 80 -28.09 -0.77 22.76
C ASP A 80 -29.57 -0.97 22.39
N GLY A 81 -30.42 -0.10 22.92
CA GLY A 81 -31.77 0.09 22.38
C GLY A 81 -31.75 0.99 21.14
N GLY A 82 -32.78 0.85 20.30
CA GLY A 82 -33.02 1.77 19.18
C GLY A 82 -32.60 1.22 17.81
N PRO A 83 -32.69 2.06 16.75
CA PRO A 83 -32.40 1.65 15.39
C PRO A 83 -30.88 1.60 15.10
N PRO A 84 -30.47 0.96 14.00
CA PRO A 84 -29.10 1.04 13.49
C PRO A 84 -28.64 2.48 13.32
N ARG A 85 -27.38 2.77 13.68
CA ARG A 85 -26.86 4.13 13.78
C ARG A 85 -25.37 4.21 13.46
N TRP A 86 -24.94 5.38 12.98
CA TRP A 86 -23.53 5.69 12.77
C TRP A 86 -22.90 6.24 14.05
N PHE A 87 -21.65 5.88 14.29
CA PHE A 87 -20.80 6.57 15.28
C PHE A 87 -19.39 6.79 14.70
N SER A 88 -18.68 7.80 15.18
CA SER A 88 -17.28 8.03 14.86
C SER A 88 -16.40 7.61 16.05
N PRO A 89 -15.35 6.80 15.84
CA PRO A 89 -14.47 6.41 16.93
C PRO A 89 -13.70 7.61 17.51
N LEU A 90 -13.64 7.70 18.84
CA LEU A 90 -12.99 8.83 19.52
C LEU A 90 -11.46 8.79 19.38
N GLU A 91 -10.88 7.61 19.11
CA GLU A 91 -9.43 7.42 18.99
C GLU A 91 -8.84 7.95 17.68
N CYS A 92 -9.67 8.31 16.69
CA CYS A 92 -9.21 8.75 15.38
C CYS A 92 -8.42 10.07 15.41
N GLY A 93 -8.57 10.89 16.46
CA GLY A 93 -7.80 12.11 16.66
C GLY A 93 -7.94 13.14 15.52
N ALA A 94 -6.85 13.86 15.24
CA ALA A 94 -6.82 14.89 14.20
C ALA A 94 -6.54 14.31 12.80
N ARG A 95 -7.44 14.59 11.86
CA ARG A 95 -7.40 14.12 10.46
C ARG A 95 -6.70 15.09 9.51
N TRP A 96 -6.30 14.60 8.34
CA TRP A 96 -5.80 15.42 7.23
C TRP A 96 -6.92 16.34 6.70
N GLU A 97 -6.53 17.48 6.13
CA GLU A 97 -7.49 18.29 5.38
C GLU A 97 -7.91 17.52 4.12
N SER A 98 -9.23 17.49 3.85
CA SER A 98 -9.82 16.74 2.72
C SER A 98 -9.65 15.21 2.80
N SER A 99 -9.60 14.62 4.01
CA SER A 99 -9.71 13.17 4.18
C SER A 99 -11.03 12.65 3.59
N PRO A 100 -11.01 11.59 2.77
CA PRO A 100 -12.23 10.95 2.27
C PRO A 100 -12.99 10.25 3.40
N LEU A 101 -14.30 10.10 3.21
CA LEU A 101 -15.17 9.37 4.11
C LEU A 101 -14.94 7.86 3.99
N LEU A 102 -14.87 7.18 5.13
CA LEU A 102 -14.81 5.73 5.27
C LEU A 102 -15.96 5.28 6.16
N LEU A 103 -16.88 4.52 5.55
CA LEU A 103 -17.98 3.87 6.23
C LEU A 103 -17.62 2.40 6.50
N TYR A 104 -17.53 2.01 7.76
CA TYR A 104 -17.35 0.63 8.16
C TYR A 104 -18.71 -0.06 8.36
N LEU A 105 -18.88 -1.22 7.74
CA LEU A 105 -20.08 -2.05 7.78
C LEU A 105 -19.72 -3.36 8.50
N PRO A 106 -20.29 -3.62 9.68
CA PRO A 106 -19.86 -4.72 10.55
C PRO A 106 -20.28 -6.10 10.04
N GLY A 107 -19.66 -7.11 10.61
CA GLY A 107 -20.05 -8.51 10.46
C GLY A 107 -21.31 -8.86 11.26
N LEU A 108 -21.44 -10.15 11.60
CA LEU A 108 -22.61 -10.66 12.32
C LEU A 108 -22.73 -10.09 13.74
N ASP A 109 -21.66 -9.68 14.41
CA ASP A 109 -21.76 -9.06 15.74
C ASP A 109 -22.55 -7.74 15.71
N GLY A 110 -22.48 -6.97 14.61
CA GLY A 110 -23.18 -5.69 14.46
C GLY A 110 -22.68 -4.57 15.36
N VAL A 111 -21.63 -4.77 16.16
CA VAL A 111 -21.14 -3.80 17.14
C VAL A 111 -20.53 -2.57 16.45
N GLY A 112 -19.92 -2.75 15.28
CA GLY A 112 -19.27 -1.66 14.56
C GLY A 112 -17.84 -1.37 15.02
N LEU A 113 -17.26 -2.21 15.89
CA LEU A 113 -15.91 -2.04 16.45
C LEU A 113 -14.84 -2.93 15.79
N GLY A 114 -15.14 -3.64 14.70
CA GLY A 114 -14.16 -4.56 14.08
C GLY A 114 -12.90 -3.89 13.51
N LEU A 115 -12.87 -2.56 13.38
CA LEU A 115 -11.68 -1.78 13.01
C LEU A 115 -10.95 -1.15 14.21
N VAL A 116 -11.28 -1.52 15.46
CA VAL A 116 -10.75 -0.86 16.67
C VAL A 116 -9.22 -0.83 16.74
N SER A 117 -8.56 -1.89 16.28
CA SER A 117 -7.09 -1.99 16.20
C SER A 117 -6.48 -1.05 15.14
N HIS A 118 -7.29 -0.53 14.21
CA HIS A 118 -6.88 0.32 13.09
C HIS A 118 -7.35 1.78 13.21
N HIS A 119 -8.31 2.10 14.08
CA HIS A 119 -8.97 3.42 14.15
C HIS A 119 -7.99 4.59 14.28
N GLN A 120 -6.99 4.49 15.15
CA GLN A 120 -5.99 5.55 15.34
C GLN A 120 -5.22 5.84 14.05
N ARG A 121 -4.88 4.78 13.31
CA ARG A 121 -4.06 4.90 12.10
C ARG A 121 -4.89 5.30 10.89
N LEU A 122 -6.05 4.68 10.70
CA LEU A 122 -7.01 5.05 9.65
C LEU A 122 -7.52 6.48 9.85
N GLY A 123 -7.79 6.90 11.09
CA GLY A 123 -8.35 8.20 11.43
C GLY A 123 -7.46 9.39 11.05
N LYS A 124 -6.16 9.14 10.84
CA LYS A 124 -5.26 10.15 10.26
C LYS A 124 -5.69 10.48 8.82
N PHE A 125 -6.05 9.48 8.03
CA PHE A 125 -6.24 9.59 6.59
C PHE A 125 -7.70 9.60 6.15
N PHE A 126 -8.61 9.11 6.99
CA PHE A 126 -10.04 8.98 6.70
C PHE A 126 -10.90 9.68 7.75
N ASP A 127 -12.08 10.15 7.32
CA ASP A 127 -13.20 10.39 8.23
C ASP A 127 -13.95 9.08 8.45
N ILE A 128 -13.90 8.49 9.66
CA ILE A 128 -14.38 7.12 9.89
C ILE A 128 -15.72 7.15 10.61
N TRP A 129 -16.73 6.56 9.98
CA TRP A 129 -18.02 6.28 10.59
C TRP A 129 -18.27 4.78 10.58
N CYS A 130 -18.57 4.23 11.74
CA CYS A 130 -18.86 2.82 11.93
C CYS A 130 -20.36 2.61 12.10
N LEU A 131 -20.92 1.71 11.31
CA LEU A 131 -22.31 1.30 11.47
C LEU A 131 -22.42 0.38 12.67
N HIS A 132 -23.29 0.74 13.60
CA HIS A 132 -23.69 -0.12 14.70
C HIS A 132 -25.13 -0.58 14.47
N ILE A 133 -25.31 -1.90 14.44
CA ILE A 133 -26.58 -2.60 14.37
C ILE A 133 -26.85 -3.21 15.75
N PRO A 134 -27.82 -2.68 16.50
CA PRO A 134 -28.06 -3.13 17.85
C PRO A 134 -28.32 -4.62 18.00
N VAL A 135 -27.93 -5.22 19.11
CA VAL A 135 -28.05 -6.66 19.35
C VAL A 135 -29.50 -7.12 19.24
N ALA A 136 -30.44 -6.33 19.77
CA ALA A 136 -31.88 -6.61 19.72
C ALA A 136 -32.55 -6.11 18.43
N ASP A 137 -31.84 -5.36 17.57
CA ASP A 137 -32.41 -4.84 16.34
C ASP A 137 -32.75 -5.97 15.37
N ARG A 138 -33.89 -5.80 14.69
CA ARG A 138 -34.42 -6.73 13.70
C ARG A 138 -34.69 -6.01 12.38
N THR A 139 -33.96 -4.94 12.10
CA THR A 139 -34.09 -4.20 10.83
C THR A 139 -33.78 -5.16 9.67
N PRO A 140 -34.70 -5.32 8.70
CA PRO A 140 -34.46 -6.16 7.54
C PRO A 140 -33.26 -5.68 6.71
N PHE A 141 -32.59 -6.60 6.02
CA PHE A 141 -31.42 -6.29 5.18
C PHE A 141 -31.67 -5.14 4.18
N LYS A 142 -32.85 -5.10 3.54
CA LYS A 142 -33.19 -4.06 2.57
C LYS A 142 -33.22 -2.66 3.20
N ASP A 143 -33.65 -2.56 4.44
CA ASP A 143 -33.74 -1.28 5.14
C ASP A 143 -32.35 -0.82 5.61
N LEU A 144 -31.46 -1.76 5.96
CA LEU A 144 -30.04 -1.46 6.16
C LEU A 144 -29.38 -0.92 4.87
N VAL A 145 -29.69 -1.51 3.72
CA VAL A 145 -29.20 -1.01 2.41
C VAL A 145 -29.66 0.43 2.18
N LEU A 146 -30.93 0.75 2.46
CA LEU A 146 -31.45 2.11 2.32
C LEU A 146 -30.80 3.10 3.29
N LEU A 147 -30.54 2.70 4.53
CA LEU A 147 -29.85 3.54 5.51
C LEU A 147 -28.46 3.96 5.03
N VAL A 148 -27.67 3.00 4.55
CA VAL A 148 -26.32 3.27 4.04
C VAL A 148 -26.39 4.06 2.73
N GLU A 149 -27.30 3.73 1.83
CA GLU A 149 -27.51 4.47 0.57
C GLU A 149 -27.86 5.94 0.81
N ASN A 150 -28.76 6.23 1.75
CA ASN A 150 -29.12 7.61 2.10
C ASN A 150 -27.93 8.40 2.61
N THR A 151 -27.08 7.76 3.44
CA THR A 151 -25.85 8.36 3.97
C THR A 151 -24.88 8.69 2.83
N ILE A 152 -24.63 7.74 1.93
CA ILE A 152 -23.75 7.93 0.78
C ILE A 152 -24.25 9.04 -0.14
N LYS A 153 -25.54 9.07 -0.46
CA LYS A 153 -26.13 10.11 -1.33
C LYS A 153 -26.00 11.50 -0.73
N LEU A 154 -26.21 11.62 0.58
CA LEU A 154 -26.02 12.88 1.29
C LEU A 154 -24.57 13.35 1.21
N GLU A 155 -23.62 12.48 1.55
CA GLU A 155 -22.19 12.83 1.58
C GLU A 155 -21.63 13.10 0.18
N TYR A 156 -22.09 12.35 -0.82
CA TYR A 156 -21.78 12.61 -2.22
C TYR A 156 -22.28 13.99 -2.68
N SER A 157 -23.47 14.41 -2.24
CA SER A 157 -24.00 15.74 -2.56
C SER A 157 -23.16 16.88 -1.96
N HIS A 158 -22.56 16.66 -0.79
CA HIS A 158 -21.68 17.63 -0.15
C HIS A 158 -20.28 17.66 -0.78
N SER A 159 -19.74 16.50 -1.17
CA SER A 159 -18.36 16.36 -1.66
C SER A 159 -18.26 15.46 -2.91
N PRO A 160 -18.81 15.86 -4.07
CA PRO A 160 -18.94 14.98 -5.25
C PRO A 160 -17.62 14.57 -5.90
N ASN A 161 -16.52 15.25 -5.57
CA ASN A 161 -15.18 14.97 -6.09
C ASN A 161 -14.33 14.07 -5.17
N SER A 162 -14.84 13.74 -3.98
CA SER A 162 -14.17 12.88 -3.01
C SER A 162 -14.78 11.48 -3.06
N PRO A 163 -13.97 10.41 -3.12
CA PRO A 163 -14.49 9.06 -3.04
C PRO A 163 -15.05 8.75 -1.65
N ILE A 164 -16.02 7.84 -1.60
CA ILE A 164 -16.53 7.27 -0.35
C ILE A 164 -16.09 5.80 -0.27
N TYR A 165 -15.39 5.47 0.81
CA TYR A 165 -14.90 4.12 1.08
C TYR A 165 -15.94 3.33 1.88
N LEU A 166 -16.26 2.12 1.42
CA LEU A 166 -17.08 1.16 2.16
C LEU A 166 -16.21 -0.02 2.56
N ILE A 167 -15.96 -0.19 3.85
CA ILE A 167 -15.28 -1.36 4.38
C ILE A 167 -16.32 -2.33 4.93
N GLY A 168 -16.50 -3.47 4.28
CA GLY A 168 -17.48 -4.47 4.67
C GLY A 168 -16.82 -5.76 5.13
N GLU A 169 -17.10 -6.16 6.37
CA GLU A 169 -16.65 -7.44 6.92
C GLU A 169 -17.80 -8.46 6.87
N SER A 170 -17.57 -9.64 6.29
CA SER A 170 -18.56 -10.74 6.30
C SER A 170 -19.94 -10.30 5.77
N LEU A 171 -20.96 -10.23 6.65
CA LEU A 171 -22.28 -9.66 6.35
C LEU A 171 -22.19 -8.24 5.77
N GLY A 172 -21.36 -7.38 6.36
CA GLY A 172 -21.12 -6.01 5.91
C GLY A 172 -20.57 -5.95 4.48
N GLY A 173 -19.87 -7.00 4.03
CA GLY A 173 -19.43 -7.13 2.64
C GLY A 173 -20.61 -7.28 1.66
N CYS A 174 -21.63 -8.06 2.04
CA CYS A 174 -22.88 -8.16 1.25
C CYS A 174 -23.63 -6.82 1.21
N LEU A 175 -23.64 -6.10 2.34
CA LEU A 175 -24.25 -4.77 2.43
C LEU A 175 -23.54 -3.77 1.52
N ALA A 176 -22.20 -3.74 1.55
CA ALA A 176 -21.37 -2.89 0.68
C ALA A 176 -21.66 -3.15 -0.81
N LEU A 177 -21.68 -4.42 -1.22
CA LEU A 177 -21.97 -4.82 -2.60
C LEU A 177 -23.39 -4.40 -3.03
N ALA A 178 -24.39 -4.61 -2.18
CA ALA A 178 -25.78 -4.25 -2.47
C ALA A 178 -25.95 -2.73 -2.63
N VAL A 179 -25.31 -1.95 -1.76
CA VAL A 179 -25.34 -0.48 -1.81
C VAL A 179 -24.61 0.02 -3.06
N ALA A 180 -23.44 -0.53 -3.37
CA ALA A 180 -22.67 -0.16 -4.56
C ALA A 180 -23.42 -0.45 -5.86
N ALA A 181 -24.09 -1.60 -5.96
CA ALA A 181 -24.88 -1.97 -7.11
C ALA A 181 -26.05 -1.01 -7.38
N ARG A 182 -26.59 -0.37 -6.34
CA ARG A 182 -27.68 0.61 -6.45
C ARG A 182 -27.19 2.02 -6.80
N ASN A 183 -25.90 2.28 -6.63
CA ASN A 183 -25.29 3.61 -6.81
C ASN A 183 -24.08 3.56 -7.76
N PRO A 184 -24.26 3.04 -9.00
CA PRO A 184 -23.14 2.80 -9.92
C PRO A 184 -22.45 4.09 -10.42
N ASP A 185 -23.07 5.26 -10.24
CA ASP A 185 -22.55 6.54 -10.71
C ASP A 185 -21.86 7.35 -9.59
N ILE A 186 -21.94 6.88 -8.34
CA ILE A 186 -21.21 7.46 -7.21
C ILE A 186 -19.81 6.84 -7.15
N ASP A 187 -18.82 7.68 -6.86
CA ASP A 187 -17.42 7.28 -6.77
C ASP A 187 -17.14 6.47 -5.48
N LEU A 188 -17.54 5.20 -5.48
CA LEU A 188 -17.40 4.27 -4.36
C LEU A 188 -16.14 3.41 -4.48
N MET A 189 -15.48 3.21 -3.35
CA MET A 189 -14.33 2.31 -3.18
C MET A 189 -14.69 1.21 -2.18
N LEU A 190 -14.70 -0.06 -2.60
CA LEU A 190 -15.09 -1.18 -1.74
C LEU A 190 -13.86 -1.92 -1.22
N ILE A 191 -13.81 -2.16 0.10
CA ILE A 191 -12.84 -3.05 0.74
C ILE A 191 -13.63 -4.13 1.47
N LEU A 192 -13.57 -5.36 0.97
CA LEU A 192 -14.40 -6.47 1.45
C LEU A 192 -13.50 -7.49 2.16
N ALA A 193 -13.66 -7.66 3.48
CA ALA A 193 -12.96 -8.69 4.23
C ALA A 193 -13.87 -9.90 4.43
N ASN A 194 -13.40 -11.07 3.97
CA ASN A 194 -14.10 -12.36 4.11
C ASN A 194 -15.60 -12.26 3.78
N PRO A 195 -15.99 -11.74 2.59
CA PRO A 195 -17.39 -11.46 2.29
C PRO A 195 -18.24 -12.74 2.29
N GLY A 196 -19.49 -12.63 2.76
CA GLY A 196 -20.40 -13.77 2.92
C GLY A 196 -20.93 -14.40 1.62
N LYS A 197 -20.58 -15.66 1.35
CA LYS A 197 -21.22 -16.49 0.33
C LYS A 197 -22.23 -17.49 0.93
N VAL A 198 -23.36 -17.69 0.25
CA VAL A 198 -24.26 -18.86 0.46
C VAL A 198 -23.84 -19.98 -0.49
N PHE A 199 -22.94 -20.86 -0.07
CA PHE A 199 -23.00 -22.27 -0.48
C PHE A 199 -23.03 -23.07 0.81
N SER A 200 -24.15 -23.78 1.02
CA SER A 200 -24.52 -24.56 2.22
C SER A 200 -23.86 -24.07 3.52
N PHE A 201 -24.48 -23.08 4.17
CA PHE A 201 -24.15 -22.80 5.57
C PHE A 201 -24.37 -24.07 6.38
N ASP A 202 -23.28 -24.72 6.73
CA ASP A 202 -23.33 -25.77 7.74
C ASP A 202 -23.54 -25.05 9.07
N THR A 203 -24.80 -25.01 9.52
CA THR A 203 -25.18 -24.29 10.76
C THR A 203 -24.31 -24.77 11.93
N VAL A 204 -23.84 -26.02 11.86
CA VAL A 204 -22.88 -26.64 12.78
C VAL A 204 -21.55 -25.89 12.83
N ARG A 205 -21.00 -25.41 11.69
CA ARG A 205 -19.70 -24.68 11.66
C ARG A 205 -19.78 -23.30 12.29
N VAL A 206 -20.87 -22.56 12.03
CA VAL A 206 -21.11 -21.24 12.66
C VAL A 206 -21.26 -21.42 14.17
N VAL A 207 -22.07 -22.40 14.58
CA VAL A 207 -22.31 -22.72 15.98
C VAL A 207 -21.04 -23.21 16.68
N ALA A 208 -20.19 -23.98 16.01
CA ALA A 208 -18.88 -24.42 16.53
C ALA A 208 -17.85 -23.28 16.59
N PHE A 209 -17.89 -22.33 15.66
CA PHE A 209 -17.02 -21.14 15.66
C PHE A 209 -17.35 -20.17 16.80
N ILE A 210 -18.64 -19.87 16.98
CA ILE A 210 -19.15 -19.07 18.11
C ILE A 210 -19.02 -19.86 19.42
N GLY A 211 -19.10 -21.18 19.31
CA GLY A 211 -19.21 -22.11 20.41
C GLY A 211 -17.89 -22.66 20.95
N ASP A 212 -16.73 -22.06 20.70
CA ASP A 212 -15.52 -22.47 21.42
C ASP A 212 -14.50 -21.32 21.42
N PRO A 213 -14.56 -20.45 22.45
CA PRO A 213 -13.60 -19.36 22.64
C PRO A 213 -12.15 -19.83 22.71
N LEU A 214 -11.93 -21.04 23.22
CA LEU A 214 -10.63 -21.68 23.25
C LEU A 214 -10.20 -22.09 21.84
N ARG A 215 -11.09 -22.49 20.92
CA ARG A 215 -10.75 -22.69 19.49
C ARG A 215 -10.68 -21.42 18.66
N MET A 216 -11.37 -20.33 19.02
CA MET A 216 -11.08 -19.00 18.48
C MET A 216 -9.65 -18.56 18.84
N MET A 217 -9.21 -18.88 20.06
CA MET A 217 -7.85 -18.57 20.55
C MET A 217 -6.79 -19.61 20.10
N MET A 218 -7.18 -20.89 19.94
CA MET A 218 -6.34 -22.04 19.54
C MET A 218 -6.45 -22.39 18.04
N ALA A 219 -7.06 -21.54 17.21
CA ALA A 219 -7.07 -21.73 15.74
C ALA A 219 -5.66 -21.74 15.11
N SER A 220 -4.61 -21.60 15.92
CA SER A 220 -3.19 -21.80 15.63
C SER A 220 -2.67 -23.24 15.83
N MET A 221 -3.44 -24.22 16.35
CA MET A 221 -3.00 -25.62 16.49
C MET A 221 -4.13 -26.65 16.32
N GLU A 222 -3.91 -27.70 15.50
CA GLU A 222 -4.93 -28.66 15.03
C GLU A 222 -5.18 -29.89 15.93
N LYS A 223 -6.44 -30.38 15.93
CA LYS A 223 -6.85 -31.75 15.51
C LYS A 223 -8.38 -31.86 15.31
N GLU A 224 -8.79 -32.63 14.29
CA GLU A 224 -10.17 -32.82 13.76
C GLU A 224 -10.89 -34.04 14.35
N LEU A 225 -12.24 -34.03 14.39
CA LEU A 225 -13.12 -35.19 14.65
C LEU A 225 -14.44 -35.10 13.82
N PRO A 226 -15.10 -36.23 13.47
CA PRO A 226 -16.20 -36.30 12.51
C PRO A 226 -17.63 -36.17 13.09
N LEU A 227 -18.60 -36.04 12.18
CA LEU A 227 -19.75 -35.11 12.24
C LEU A 227 -21.10 -35.67 12.71
N GLU A 228 -21.25 -36.96 13.06
CA GLU A 228 -22.60 -37.58 13.04
C GLU A 228 -23.32 -37.71 14.39
N GLU A 229 -22.67 -37.42 15.53
CA GLU A 229 -23.32 -37.38 16.87
C GLU A 229 -23.62 -35.96 17.38
N ALA A 230 -23.31 -34.92 16.61
CA ALA A 230 -23.17 -33.57 17.14
C ALA A 230 -24.48 -32.84 17.50
N VAL A 231 -25.62 -33.08 16.86
CA VAL A 231 -26.75 -32.13 16.93
C VAL A 231 -27.43 -32.05 18.31
N GLY A 232 -27.53 -33.17 19.02
CA GLY A 232 -28.14 -33.24 20.37
C GLY A 232 -27.23 -32.71 21.47
N ASP A 233 -25.94 -33.01 21.38
CA ASP A 233 -24.92 -32.56 22.34
C ASP A 233 -24.45 -31.12 22.08
N LEU A 234 -24.52 -30.62 20.83
CA LEU A 234 -24.19 -29.23 20.47
C LEU A 234 -25.13 -28.22 21.16
N LEU A 235 -26.42 -28.53 21.30
CA LEU A 235 -27.37 -27.66 22.00
C LEU A 235 -27.15 -27.61 23.51
N LYS A 236 -26.69 -28.70 24.12
CA LYS A 236 -26.32 -28.76 25.55
C LYS A 236 -24.95 -28.13 25.80
N ASN A 237 -24.00 -28.32 24.88
CA ASN A 237 -22.65 -27.74 24.95
C ASN A 237 -22.66 -26.23 24.67
N LEU A 238 -23.56 -25.70 23.83
CA LEU A 238 -23.71 -24.26 23.63
C LEU A 238 -23.91 -23.51 24.97
N ALA A 239 -24.72 -24.05 25.88
CA ALA A 239 -24.96 -23.46 27.19
C ALA A 239 -23.74 -23.51 28.13
N SER A 240 -22.84 -24.50 27.99
CA SER A 240 -21.62 -24.61 28.81
C SER A 240 -20.47 -23.75 28.27
N ILE A 241 -20.41 -23.59 26.95
CA ILE A 241 -19.39 -22.86 26.19
C ILE A 241 -19.50 -21.33 26.34
N PHE A 242 -20.73 -20.80 26.32
CA PHE A 242 -21.02 -19.37 26.48
C PHE A 242 -20.45 -18.78 27.80
N ASN A 243 -20.10 -19.64 28.76
CA ASN A 243 -19.53 -19.25 30.06
C ASN A 243 -18.00 -18.99 30.05
N SER A 244 -17.27 -19.28 28.96
CA SER A 244 -15.80 -19.15 28.93
C SER A 244 -15.27 -17.76 28.52
N LEU A 245 -16.11 -16.93 27.89
CA LEU A 245 -15.92 -15.48 27.73
C LEU A 245 -17.24 -14.78 28.10
N PRO A 246 -17.34 -14.08 29.24
CA PRO A 246 -18.61 -13.57 29.77
C PRO A 246 -19.27 -12.45 28.93
N VAL A 247 -18.80 -12.17 27.72
CA VAL A 247 -19.19 -11.04 26.87
C VAL A 247 -19.85 -11.50 25.56
N LEU A 248 -19.42 -12.63 25.03
CA LEU A 248 -19.94 -13.17 23.77
C LEU A 248 -21.44 -13.48 23.81
N PRO A 249 -22.02 -13.99 24.93
CA PRO A 249 -23.47 -14.18 25.04
C PRO A 249 -24.24 -12.85 24.92
N ASP A 250 -23.65 -11.74 25.37
CA ASP A 250 -24.28 -10.41 25.32
C ASP A 250 -24.19 -9.79 23.93
N ILE A 251 -23.10 -10.05 23.18
CA ILE A 251 -22.90 -9.56 21.80
C ILE A 251 -23.77 -10.33 20.81
N LEU A 252 -23.88 -11.64 20.98
CA LEU A 252 -24.63 -12.53 20.10
C LEU A 252 -25.51 -13.50 20.91
N PRO A 253 -26.63 -13.02 21.49
CA PRO A 253 -27.65 -13.90 22.05
C PRO A 253 -28.19 -14.86 21.01
N LYS A 254 -28.67 -16.03 21.44
CA LYS A 254 -29.17 -17.11 20.57
C LYS A 254 -30.18 -16.62 19.53
N GLU A 255 -31.15 -15.84 19.96
CA GLU A 255 -32.23 -15.29 19.11
C GLU A 255 -31.66 -14.33 18.07
N SER A 256 -30.66 -13.54 18.45
CA SER A 256 -29.97 -12.61 17.55
C SER A 256 -29.10 -13.34 16.55
N ILE A 257 -28.41 -14.42 16.93
CA ILE A 257 -27.65 -15.26 15.99
C ILE A 257 -28.57 -15.80 14.89
N LEU A 258 -29.71 -16.39 15.27
CA LEU A 258 -30.66 -16.94 14.32
C LEU A 258 -31.17 -15.88 13.33
N TRP A 259 -31.56 -14.71 13.84
CA TRP A 259 -31.98 -13.59 13.01
C TRP A 259 -30.88 -13.15 12.04
N LYS A 260 -29.65 -12.97 12.53
CA LYS A 260 -28.55 -12.48 11.71
C LYS A 260 -28.07 -13.49 10.67
N LEU A 261 -28.19 -14.79 10.94
CA LEU A 261 -27.97 -15.84 9.94
C LEU A 261 -29.02 -15.81 8.82
N GLN A 262 -30.30 -15.62 9.17
CA GLN A 262 -31.36 -15.43 8.17
C GLN A 262 -31.12 -14.15 7.34
N MET A 263 -30.70 -13.08 8.01
CA MET A 263 -30.32 -11.83 7.35
C MET A 263 -29.15 -12.03 6.40
N LEU A 264 -28.10 -12.77 6.80
CA LEU A 264 -26.94 -13.08 5.94
C LEU A 264 -27.34 -13.86 4.68
N LYS A 265 -28.25 -14.83 4.82
CA LYS A 265 -28.81 -15.57 3.67
C LYS A 265 -29.53 -14.62 2.69
N SER A 266 -30.36 -13.72 3.22
CA SER A 266 -31.05 -12.68 2.44
C SER A 266 -30.06 -11.72 1.78
N ALA A 267 -29.06 -11.28 2.53
CA ALA A 267 -28.02 -10.34 2.10
C ALA A 267 -27.20 -10.90 0.94
N SER A 268 -26.70 -12.13 1.08
CA SER A 268 -25.90 -12.79 0.05
C SER A 268 -26.72 -13.05 -1.21
N SER A 269 -27.98 -13.50 -1.09
CA SER A 269 -28.88 -13.64 -2.25
C SER A 269 -29.13 -12.30 -2.96
N HIS A 270 -29.39 -11.24 -2.19
CA HIS A 270 -29.64 -9.91 -2.70
C HIS A 270 -28.43 -9.33 -3.43
N ALA A 271 -27.24 -9.40 -2.83
CA ALA A 271 -25.99 -8.94 -3.42
C ALA A 271 -25.63 -9.75 -4.67
N ASN A 272 -25.73 -11.09 -4.62
CA ASN A 272 -25.39 -11.98 -5.74
C ASN A 272 -26.20 -11.70 -7.00
N SER A 273 -27.50 -11.42 -6.85
CA SER A 273 -28.36 -11.08 -8.00
C SER A 273 -28.00 -9.76 -8.68
N ARG A 274 -27.13 -8.93 -8.08
CA ARG A 274 -26.82 -7.56 -8.52
C ARG A 274 -25.33 -7.28 -8.74
N LEU A 275 -24.46 -8.29 -8.63
CA LEU A 275 -23.01 -8.10 -8.82
C LEU A 275 -22.65 -7.44 -10.15
N HIS A 276 -23.39 -7.75 -11.22
CA HIS A 276 -23.21 -7.16 -12.55
C HIS A 276 -23.41 -5.64 -12.61
N ALA A 277 -24.12 -5.05 -11.63
CA ALA A 277 -24.35 -3.61 -11.56
C ALA A 277 -23.28 -2.88 -10.73
N VAL A 278 -22.41 -3.59 -10.02
CA VAL A 278 -21.33 -3.01 -9.23
C VAL A 278 -20.23 -2.51 -10.17
N LYS A 279 -20.11 -1.18 -10.31
CA LYS A 279 -19.03 -0.52 -11.05
C LYS A 279 -17.87 -0.06 -10.15
N ALA A 280 -18.07 -0.08 -8.84
CA ALA A 280 -17.11 0.39 -7.85
C ALA A 280 -15.80 -0.41 -7.93
N GLU A 281 -14.66 0.26 -7.74
CA GLU A 281 -13.40 -0.45 -7.55
C GLU A 281 -13.49 -1.27 -6.26
N THR A 282 -13.09 -2.54 -6.32
CA THR A 282 -13.23 -3.48 -5.20
C THR A 282 -11.90 -4.12 -4.84
N LEU A 283 -11.56 -4.12 -3.55
CA LEU A 283 -10.43 -4.85 -2.97
C LEU A 283 -10.98 -5.91 -2.03
N VAL A 284 -10.77 -7.18 -2.33
CA VAL A 284 -11.18 -8.32 -1.49
C VAL A 284 -9.99 -8.81 -0.67
N LEU A 285 -10.17 -8.89 0.64
CA LEU A 285 -9.21 -9.44 1.60
C LEU A 285 -9.73 -10.82 2.01
N ALA A 286 -9.01 -11.88 1.62
CA ALA A 286 -9.43 -13.27 1.74
C ALA A 286 -8.52 -14.04 2.69
N SER A 287 -9.08 -14.49 3.81
CA SER A 287 -8.40 -15.32 4.81
C SER A 287 -8.34 -16.78 4.37
N GLY A 288 -7.17 -17.41 4.48
CA GLY A 288 -6.94 -18.80 4.07
C GLY A 288 -7.33 -19.85 5.11
N LYS A 289 -7.25 -19.51 6.41
CA LYS A 289 -7.70 -20.37 7.53
C LYS A 289 -9.07 -19.94 8.06
N ASP A 290 -9.89 -19.33 7.21
CA ASP A 290 -11.26 -18.99 7.55
C ASP A 290 -12.10 -20.27 7.71
N LYS A 291 -12.40 -20.63 8.96
CA LYS A 291 -13.22 -21.81 9.30
C LYS A 291 -14.71 -21.53 9.16
N LEU A 292 -15.11 -20.26 9.07
CA LEU A 292 -16.51 -19.84 8.99
C LEU A 292 -17.00 -19.81 7.55
N LEU A 293 -16.19 -19.25 6.64
CA LEU A 293 -16.54 -19.06 5.23
C LEU A 293 -15.42 -19.56 4.31
N PRO A 294 -15.77 -20.10 3.12
CA PRO A 294 -14.81 -20.36 2.05
C PRO A 294 -14.36 -19.03 1.41
N SER A 295 -13.61 -18.24 2.17
CA SER A 295 -13.28 -16.84 1.85
C SER A 295 -12.36 -16.72 0.63
N LYS A 296 -11.50 -17.72 0.40
CA LYS A 296 -10.65 -17.78 -0.79
C LYS A 296 -11.46 -17.99 -2.06
N GLU A 297 -12.33 -19.00 -2.06
CA GLU A 297 -13.18 -19.35 -3.20
C GLU A 297 -14.20 -18.24 -3.52
N GLU A 298 -14.67 -17.55 -2.48
CA GLU A 298 -15.55 -16.41 -2.68
C GLU A 298 -14.81 -15.21 -3.27
N ALA A 299 -13.59 -14.93 -2.83
CA ALA A 299 -12.79 -13.85 -3.39
C ALA A 299 -12.48 -14.08 -4.87
N GLU A 300 -12.08 -15.29 -5.24
CA GLU A 300 -11.86 -15.70 -6.64
C GLU A 300 -13.14 -15.52 -7.47
N ARG A 301 -14.30 -15.97 -6.96
CA ARG A 301 -15.58 -15.78 -7.64
C ARG A 301 -15.97 -14.31 -7.82
N LEU A 302 -15.76 -13.47 -6.80
CA LEU A 302 -16.05 -12.04 -6.89
C LEU A 302 -15.14 -11.37 -7.92
N TYR A 303 -13.87 -11.76 -7.93
CA TYR A 303 -12.90 -11.28 -8.92
C TYR A 303 -13.34 -11.61 -10.35
N ASP A 304 -13.84 -12.81 -10.61
CA ASP A 304 -14.34 -13.21 -11.93
C ASP A 304 -15.61 -12.46 -12.36
N ARG A 305 -16.41 -11.97 -11.41
CA ARG A 305 -17.74 -11.39 -11.70
C ARG A 305 -17.77 -9.87 -11.68
N LEU A 306 -16.84 -9.22 -10.98
CA LEU A 306 -16.78 -7.77 -10.86
C LEU A 306 -15.87 -7.18 -11.94
N THR A 307 -16.23 -6.01 -12.46
CA THR A 307 -15.47 -5.38 -13.55
C THR A 307 -14.12 -4.81 -13.11
N SER A 308 -13.97 -4.46 -11.83
CA SER A 308 -12.74 -3.90 -11.24
C SER A 308 -12.54 -4.46 -9.84
N CYS A 309 -11.86 -5.60 -9.74
CA CYS A 309 -11.64 -6.29 -8.47
C CYS A 309 -10.18 -6.67 -8.30
N GLN A 310 -9.65 -6.51 -7.09
CA GLN A 310 -8.34 -6.98 -6.63
C GLN A 310 -8.52 -7.97 -5.49
N ILE A 311 -7.63 -8.95 -5.36
CA ILE A 311 -7.62 -9.87 -4.21
C ILE A 311 -6.30 -9.73 -3.43
N ARG A 312 -6.37 -9.81 -2.11
CA ARG A 312 -5.25 -10.07 -1.20
C ARG A 312 -5.55 -11.31 -0.38
N HIS A 313 -4.69 -12.32 -0.51
CA HIS A 313 -4.78 -13.54 0.27
C HIS A 313 -3.97 -13.43 1.56
N PHE A 314 -4.59 -13.77 2.68
CA PHE A 314 -3.98 -13.89 3.99
C PHE A 314 -4.04 -15.36 4.39
N ASN A 315 -3.12 -16.16 3.84
CA ASN A 315 -3.18 -17.63 3.90
C ASN A 315 -3.24 -18.19 5.32
N GLU A 316 -2.59 -17.51 6.27
CA GLU A 316 -2.52 -17.94 7.68
C GLU A 316 -3.59 -17.32 8.57
N SER A 317 -4.40 -16.41 8.03
CA SER A 317 -5.42 -15.67 8.79
C SER A 317 -6.76 -16.41 8.85
N GLY A 318 -7.48 -16.21 9.94
CA GLY A 318 -8.85 -16.65 10.18
C GLY A 318 -9.90 -15.59 9.82
N HIS A 319 -11.13 -15.80 10.28
CA HIS A 319 -12.29 -15.00 9.86
C HIS A 319 -12.20 -13.52 10.28
N THR A 320 -11.73 -13.24 11.49
CA THR A 320 -11.66 -11.89 12.07
C THR A 320 -10.36 -11.18 11.68
N LEU A 321 -10.12 -11.05 10.37
CA LEU A 321 -8.85 -10.59 9.81
C LEU A 321 -8.36 -9.25 10.40
N PHE A 322 -9.27 -8.29 10.62
CA PHE A 322 -8.91 -6.97 11.13
C PHE A 322 -8.44 -6.98 12.58
N MET A 323 -8.75 -8.03 13.34
CA MET A 323 -8.35 -8.15 14.75
C MET A 323 -7.05 -8.94 14.93
N GLU A 324 -6.51 -9.54 13.88
CA GLU A 324 -5.30 -10.33 13.95
C GLU A 324 -4.04 -9.48 14.05
N ASP A 325 -3.06 -10.00 14.78
CA ASP A 325 -1.74 -9.41 14.89
C ASP A 325 -1.00 -9.50 13.53
N GLY A 326 -0.30 -8.43 13.15
CA GLY A 326 0.46 -8.35 11.91
C GLY A 326 -0.33 -7.88 10.68
N VAL A 327 -1.66 -7.79 10.75
CA VAL A 327 -2.48 -7.18 9.69
C VAL A 327 -2.51 -5.67 9.87
N ASP A 328 -2.15 -4.86 8.87
CA ASP A 328 -2.30 -3.41 8.95
C ASP A 328 -3.08 -2.86 7.76
N LEU A 329 -4.29 -2.36 8.03
CA LEU A 329 -5.20 -1.97 6.96
C LEU A 329 -4.71 -0.75 6.17
N VAL A 330 -4.01 0.19 6.82
CA VAL A 330 -3.44 1.35 6.13
C VAL A 330 -2.34 0.91 5.17
N THR A 331 -1.46 -0.01 5.60
CA THR A 331 -0.43 -0.61 4.75
C THR A 331 -1.06 -1.32 3.56
N ILE A 332 -2.10 -2.13 3.78
CA ILE A 332 -2.81 -2.89 2.73
C ILE A 332 -3.43 -1.96 1.69
N ILE A 333 -4.19 -0.95 2.13
CA ILE A 333 -4.84 0.03 1.23
C ILE A 333 -3.79 0.78 0.39
N ARG A 334 -2.68 1.20 1.01
CA ARG A 334 -1.59 1.91 0.32
C ARG A 334 -0.84 1.01 -0.66
N GLY A 335 -0.48 -0.20 -0.24
CA GLY A 335 0.19 -1.20 -1.09
C GLY A 335 -0.62 -1.51 -2.34
N ALA A 336 -1.92 -1.71 -2.16
CA ALA A 336 -2.89 -1.89 -3.24
C ALA A 336 -3.08 -0.69 -4.18
N GLY A 337 -2.52 0.47 -3.84
CA GLY A 337 -2.77 1.72 -4.59
C GLY A 337 -4.24 2.13 -4.54
N PHE A 338 -4.95 1.74 -3.47
CA PHE A 338 -6.39 1.93 -3.30
C PHE A 338 -6.72 3.24 -2.56
N TYR A 339 -5.72 3.88 -1.94
CA TYR A 339 -5.88 5.18 -1.30
C TYR A 339 -5.82 6.33 -2.33
N ARG A 340 -6.87 7.14 -2.35
CA ARG A 340 -6.97 8.40 -3.10
C ARG A 340 -7.95 9.33 -2.40
N ARG A 341 -7.68 10.63 -2.46
CA ARG A 341 -8.57 11.65 -1.84
C ARG A 341 -9.53 12.29 -2.84
N ARG A 342 -9.28 12.05 -4.13
CA ARG A 342 -10.06 12.56 -5.27
C ARG A 342 -10.38 11.45 -6.25
N ARG A 343 -11.13 11.77 -7.31
CA ARG A 343 -11.54 10.86 -8.39
C ARG A 343 -10.41 10.01 -9.00
N SER A 344 -9.18 10.51 -8.99
CA SER A 344 -8.00 9.77 -9.46
C SER A 344 -6.88 9.82 -8.43
N VAL A 345 -6.09 8.75 -8.34
CA VAL A 345 -4.89 8.67 -7.50
C VAL A 345 -3.89 9.74 -7.93
N ASP A 346 -3.41 10.54 -6.98
CA ASP A 346 -2.23 11.41 -7.16
C ASP A 346 -1.03 10.82 -6.40
N TYR A 347 -0.11 10.18 -7.13
CA TYR A 347 1.05 9.51 -6.54
C TYR A 347 2.01 10.43 -5.76
N VAL A 348 1.87 11.76 -5.89
CA VAL A 348 2.67 12.72 -5.15
C VAL A 348 1.90 13.23 -3.94
N SER A 349 0.68 13.75 -4.13
CA SER A 349 -0.07 14.36 -3.02
C SER A 349 -0.81 13.35 -2.14
N ASP A 350 -1.19 12.19 -2.66
CA ASP A 350 -1.83 11.12 -1.87
C ASP A 350 -0.80 10.18 -1.23
N PHE A 351 0.49 10.42 -1.47
CA PHE A 351 1.54 9.62 -0.85
C PHE A 351 1.61 9.85 0.66
N ILE A 352 1.47 8.76 1.39
CA ILE A 352 1.70 8.68 2.83
C ILE A 352 3.10 8.08 3.02
N ARG A 353 3.95 8.73 3.82
CA ARG A 353 5.30 8.21 4.14
C ARG A 353 5.18 6.95 5.01
N PRO A 354 5.98 5.89 4.73
CA PRO A 354 6.02 4.74 5.61
C PRO A 354 6.44 5.09 7.03
N ILE A 355 5.80 4.44 8.01
CA ILE A 355 6.23 4.52 9.41
C ILE A 355 7.48 3.63 9.61
N PRO A 356 8.28 3.87 10.66
CA PRO A 356 9.47 3.09 10.98
C PRO A 356 9.30 1.57 10.90
N SER A 357 8.21 1.03 11.46
CA SER A 357 7.92 -0.41 11.49
C SER A 357 7.61 -0.99 10.11
N GLU A 358 6.87 -0.26 9.26
CA GLU A 358 6.66 -0.65 7.87
C GLU A 358 7.97 -0.69 7.11
N PHE A 359 8.81 0.33 7.29
CA PHE A 359 10.11 0.37 6.63
C PHE A 359 11.01 -0.79 7.10
N ALA A 360 11.04 -1.06 8.40
CA ALA A 360 11.75 -2.19 8.98
C ALA A 360 11.29 -3.53 8.38
N MET A 361 9.97 -3.75 8.30
CA MET A 361 9.38 -4.93 7.69
C MET A 361 9.78 -5.08 6.21
N LEU A 362 9.64 -4.00 5.43
CA LEU A 362 10.01 -3.99 4.01
C LEU A 362 11.51 -4.27 3.81
N LEU A 363 12.37 -3.71 4.66
CA LEU A 363 13.80 -3.96 4.60
C LEU A 363 14.15 -5.41 4.97
N GLU A 364 13.44 -6.01 5.93
CA GLU A 364 13.66 -7.38 6.34
C GLU A 364 13.30 -8.36 5.22
N SER A 365 12.23 -8.09 4.45
CA SER A 365 11.84 -8.90 3.28
C SER A 365 12.94 -9.03 2.23
N TYR A 366 13.83 -8.04 2.13
CA TYR A 366 14.97 -8.04 1.19
C TYR A 366 16.32 -8.05 1.91
N ARG A 367 16.38 -8.51 3.17
CA ARG A 367 17.60 -8.51 3.97
C ARG A 367 18.72 -9.28 3.28
N TRP A 368 18.41 -10.41 2.65
CA TRP A 368 19.40 -11.26 2.00
C TRP A 368 20.09 -10.59 0.82
N ILE A 369 19.44 -9.68 0.09
CA ILE A 369 20.12 -8.87 -0.94
C ILE A 369 21.18 -8.00 -0.29
N ASN A 370 20.84 -7.30 0.80
CA ASN A 370 21.79 -6.42 1.50
C ASN A 370 22.97 -7.20 2.09
N VAL A 371 22.70 -8.35 2.72
CA VAL A 371 23.74 -9.19 3.33
C VAL A 371 24.63 -9.81 2.27
N ALA A 372 24.05 -10.36 1.20
CA ALA A 372 24.81 -10.97 0.11
C ALA A 372 25.66 -9.93 -0.62
N THR A 373 25.10 -8.76 -0.96
CA THR A 373 25.79 -7.73 -1.75
C THR A 373 26.70 -6.82 -0.93
N SER A 374 26.52 -6.73 0.40
CA SER A 374 27.32 -5.90 1.30
C SER A 374 27.72 -4.55 0.68
N PRO A 375 26.75 -3.67 0.38
CA PRO A 375 26.95 -2.55 -0.51
C PRO A 375 27.98 -1.55 0.03
N VAL A 376 28.89 -1.10 -0.84
CA VAL A 376 29.87 -0.04 -0.54
C VAL A 376 29.34 1.29 -1.09
N MET A 377 29.12 2.26 -0.20
CA MET A 377 28.67 3.61 -0.57
C MET A 377 29.85 4.58 -0.60
N LEU A 378 30.12 5.16 -1.77
CA LEU A 378 31.11 6.23 -1.96
C LEU A 378 30.41 7.51 -2.41
N SER A 379 30.85 8.66 -1.93
CA SER A 379 30.39 9.96 -2.42
C SER A 379 31.54 10.94 -2.62
N THR A 380 31.34 11.88 -3.53
CA THR A 380 32.31 12.93 -3.86
C THR A 380 32.01 14.19 -3.06
N LEU A 381 32.98 14.65 -2.26
CA LEU A 381 32.89 15.89 -1.51
C LEU A 381 33.06 17.12 -2.43
N GLU A 382 32.75 18.30 -1.91
CA GLU A 382 32.86 19.58 -2.63
C GLU A 382 34.30 19.89 -3.07
N ASN A 383 35.29 19.45 -2.29
CA ASN A 383 36.71 19.52 -2.64
C ASN A 383 37.17 18.42 -3.62
N LYS A 384 36.24 17.70 -4.26
CA LYS A 384 36.44 16.60 -5.22
C LYS A 384 37.04 15.32 -4.65
N ARG A 385 37.23 15.22 -3.33
CA ARG A 385 37.70 13.98 -2.70
C ARG A 385 36.58 12.95 -2.63
N ILE A 386 36.87 11.71 -3.03
CA ILE A 386 35.96 10.58 -2.86
C ILE A 386 36.11 10.02 -1.43
N VAL A 387 35.00 9.84 -0.73
CA VAL A 387 34.96 9.27 0.63
C VAL A 387 34.02 8.08 0.68
N ARG A 388 34.33 7.12 1.58
CA ARG A 388 33.50 5.93 1.81
C ARG A 388 32.36 6.21 2.79
N SER A 389 31.46 7.10 2.38
CA SER A 389 30.25 7.47 3.09
C SER A 389 29.30 8.18 2.13
N LEU A 390 28.09 8.52 2.59
CA LEU A 390 27.18 9.41 1.87
C LEU A 390 27.41 10.91 2.20
N GLU A 391 28.50 11.29 2.84
CA GLU A 391 28.74 12.67 3.30
C GLU A 391 28.60 13.71 2.18
N GLY A 392 29.08 13.41 0.97
CA GLY A 392 29.00 14.29 -0.21
C GLY A 392 27.59 14.49 -0.78
N ILE A 393 26.57 13.79 -0.27
CA ILE A 393 25.18 13.96 -0.70
C ILE A 393 24.56 15.22 -0.06
N PRO A 394 24.02 16.16 -0.86
CA PRO A 394 23.33 17.33 -0.32
C PRO A 394 22.08 16.94 0.46
N CYS A 395 21.79 17.67 1.56
CA CYS A 395 20.67 17.36 2.45
C CYS A 395 19.41 18.21 2.19
N SER A 396 19.48 19.22 1.33
CA SER A 396 18.41 20.21 1.14
C SER A 396 18.23 20.63 -0.31
N GLY A 397 16.98 21.01 -0.63
CA GLY A 397 16.54 21.42 -1.97
C GLY A 397 15.83 20.29 -2.73
N PRO A 398 15.24 20.58 -3.89
CA PRO A 398 14.94 19.51 -4.84
C PRO A 398 16.26 18.89 -5.30
N ILE A 399 16.40 17.58 -5.15
CA ILE A 399 17.60 16.84 -5.56
C ILE A 399 17.19 15.78 -6.56
N LEU A 400 17.90 15.71 -7.68
CA LEU A 400 17.72 14.70 -8.71
C LEU A 400 18.93 13.78 -8.75
N PHE A 401 18.77 12.53 -8.30
CA PHE A 401 19.75 11.48 -8.50
C PHE A 401 19.57 10.87 -9.88
N VAL A 402 20.65 10.84 -10.67
CA VAL A 402 20.63 10.32 -12.04
C VAL A 402 21.71 9.25 -12.17
N GLY A 403 21.36 8.06 -12.63
CA GLY A 403 22.35 6.98 -12.71
C GLY A 403 21.99 5.89 -13.71
N TYR A 404 22.79 4.82 -13.65
CA TYR A 404 22.61 3.59 -14.42
C TYR A 404 21.69 2.62 -13.69
N HIS A 405 20.68 2.08 -14.40
CA HIS A 405 19.76 1.11 -13.84
C HIS A 405 20.29 -0.32 -14.03
N MET A 406 20.66 -0.99 -12.95
CA MET A 406 21.09 -2.39 -13.05
C MET A 406 19.93 -3.32 -13.41
N LEU A 407 20.30 -4.50 -13.87
CA LEU A 407 19.42 -5.61 -14.20
C LEU A 407 18.40 -5.85 -13.09
N LEU A 408 17.12 -5.82 -13.46
CA LEU A 408 15.96 -5.95 -12.57
C LEU A 408 15.84 -4.90 -11.45
N GLY A 409 16.71 -3.89 -11.39
CA GLY A 409 16.70 -2.89 -10.32
C GLY A 409 17.18 -3.40 -8.96
N LEU A 410 18.06 -4.42 -8.93
CA LEU A 410 18.54 -5.03 -7.68
C LEU A 410 19.28 -4.04 -6.76
N GLU A 411 19.85 -2.98 -7.33
CA GLU A 411 20.55 -1.92 -6.60
C GLU A 411 19.62 -1.06 -5.74
N LEU A 412 18.32 -1.02 -6.06
CA LEU A 412 17.35 -0.16 -5.38
C LEU A 412 17.24 -0.52 -3.90
N VAL A 413 17.22 -1.81 -3.56
CA VAL A 413 17.09 -2.26 -2.17
C VAL A 413 18.18 -1.66 -1.27
N PRO A 414 19.48 -1.88 -1.54
CA PRO A 414 20.55 -1.30 -0.73
C PRO A 414 20.64 0.23 -0.82
N LEU A 415 20.30 0.81 -1.97
CA LEU A 415 20.27 2.26 -2.16
C LEU A 415 19.25 2.93 -1.22
N PHE A 416 17.99 2.50 -1.27
CA PHE A 416 16.91 3.03 -0.43
C PHE A 416 17.20 2.80 1.05
N ARG A 417 17.71 1.60 1.41
CA ARG A 417 18.12 1.28 2.78
C ARG A 417 19.14 2.29 3.30
N LYS A 418 20.26 2.48 2.60
CA LYS A 418 21.37 3.33 3.06
C LYS A 418 21.00 4.81 3.13
N PHE A 419 20.26 5.32 2.16
CA PHE A 419 19.80 6.71 2.17
C PHE A 419 18.89 7.01 3.35
N LEU A 420 17.97 6.09 3.68
CA LEU A 420 17.11 6.33 4.83
C LEU A 420 17.86 6.18 6.16
N LEU A 421 18.69 5.13 6.29
CA LEU A 421 19.41 4.85 7.54
C LEU A 421 20.47 5.91 7.89
N GLU A 422 21.24 6.37 6.89
CA GLU A 422 22.40 7.27 7.12
C GLU A 422 22.06 8.74 6.92
N LYS A 423 21.03 9.06 6.13
CA LYS A 423 20.66 10.46 5.79
C LYS A 423 19.23 10.83 6.13
N ASN A 424 18.37 9.90 6.54
CA ASN A 424 16.93 10.10 6.69
C ASN A 424 16.26 10.66 5.41
N ILE A 425 16.82 10.32 4.25
CA ILE A 425 16.31 10.73 2.94
C ILE A 425 15.44 9.62 2.38
N LEU A 426 14.18 9.93 2.08
CA LEU A 426 13.31 9.06 1.30
C LEU A 426 13.46 9.41 -0.19
N LEU A 427 14.07 8.50 -0.95
CA LEU A 427 14.14 8.60 -2.40
C LEU A 427 12.77 8.35 -3.03
N ARG A 428 12.36 9.21 -3.97
CA ARG A 428 11.12 9.09 -4.74
C ARG A 428 11.49 8.64 -6.16
N GLY A 429 11.43 7.33 -6.40
CA GLY A 429 11.76 6.74 -7.70
C GLY A 429 10.72 7.05 -8.77
N ILE A 430 11.17 7.42 -9.96
CA ILE A 430 10.32 7.54 -11.14
C ILE A 430 10.39 6.23 -11.91
N ALA A 431 9.27 5.52 -12.01
CA ALA A 431 9.24 4.16 -12.52
C ALA A 431 8.22 3.95 -13.66
N HIS A 432 8.34 2.84 -14.37
CA HIS A 432 7.48 2.52 -15.51
C HIS A 432 6.01 2.36 -15.08
N PRO A 433 5.01 2.87 -15.81
CA PRO A 433 3.61 2.86 -15.37
C PRO A 433 3.00 1.47 -15.21
N SER A 434 3.51 0.46 -15.93
CA SER A 434 3.10 -0.94 -15.75
C SER A 434 3.32 -1.46 -14.32
N LEU A 435 4.23 -0.85 -13.55
CA LEU A 435 4.40 -1.19 -12.13
C LEU A 435 3.19 -0.77 -11.28
N PHE A 436 2.37 0.15 -11.77
CA PHE A 436 1.22 0.73 -11.09
C PHE A 436 -0.13 0.30 -11.67
N GLU A 437 -0.16 -0.18 -12.91
CA GLU A 437 -1.37 -0.66 -13.60
C GLU A 437 -2.03 -1.86 -12.89
N LYS A 438 -3.37 -1.88 -12.95
CA LYS A 438 -4.24 -2.89 -12.35
C LYS A 438 -4.65 -4.01 -13.34
N SER A 439 -4.30 -3.91 -14.62
CA SER A 439 -4.77 -4.84 -15.67
C SER A 439 -4.02 -6.17 -15.73
N TRP A 440 -2.82 -6.24 -15.15
CA TRP A 440 -1.94 -7.43 -15.15
C TRP A 440 -2.16 -8.34 -13.94
N GLU A 441 -3.29 -8.17 -13.24
CA GLU A 441 -3.57 -8.81 -11.95
C GLU A 441 -4.02 -10.28 -12.06
N ARG A 442 -4.20 -10.80 -13.28
CA ARG A 442 -4.62 -12.18 -13.55
C ARG A 442 -3.48 -13.22 -13.46
N SER A 443 -2.22 -12.78 -13.39
CA SER A 443 -1.10 -13.57 -13.91
C SER A 443 -0.11 -14.15 -12.90
N ILE A 444 -0.25 -13.86 -11.60
CA ILE A 444 0.74 -14.25 -10.57
C ILE A 444 0.10 -14.65 -9.24
N LEU A 445 0.51 -15.81 -8.74
CA LEU A 445 0.45 -16.17 -7.32
C LEU A 445 1.39 -15.25 -6.52
N GLU A 446 0.82 -14.37 -5.69
CA GLU A 446 1.45 -13.41 -4.76
C GLU A 446 1.66 -11.97 -5.29
N TYR A 447 0.54 -11.24 -5.30
CA TYR A 447 0.38 -9.82 -5.62
C TYR A 447 1.30 -8.85 -4.80
N SER A 448 1.76 -9.24 -3.61
CA SER A 448 2.35 -8.33 -2.60
C SER A 448 3.71 -7.70 -2.95
N ARG A 449 4.40 -8.16 -4.02
CA ARG A 449 5.81 -7.78 -4.25
C ARG A 449 6.02 -6.38 -4.83
N PHE A 450 5.06 -5.85 -5.60
CA PHE A 450 5.15 -4.48 -6.14
C PHE A 450 4.48 -3.44 -5.24
N ASP A 451 3.73 -3.87 -4.22
CA ASP A 451 3.19 -2.98 -3.19
C ASP A 451 4.33 -2.19 -2.54
N VAL A 452 5.51 -2.81 -2.41
CA VAL A 452 6.74 -2.19 -1.92
C VAL A 452 7.10 -0.93 -2.72
N CYS A 453 7.01 -0.95 -4.05
CA CYS A 453 7.30 0.23 -4.86
C CYS A 453 6.38 1.41 -4.49
N ARG A 454 5.08 1.15 -4.33
CA ARG A 454 4.09 2.17 -3.97
C ARG A 454 4.28 2.64 -2.53
N LEU A 455 4.50 1.72 -1.60
CA LEU A 455 4.77 2.00 -0.20
C LEU A 455 6.03 2.86 -0.04
N MET A 456 7.08 2.57 -0.79
CA MET A 456 8.34 3.31 -0.79
C MET A 456 8.28 4.64 -1.56
N GLY A 457 7.13 4.97 -2.17
CA GLY A 457 6.88 6.27 -2.79
C GLY A 457 7.35 6.40 -4.23
N ALA A 458 7.54 5.29 -4.94
CA ALA A 458 7.72 5.35 -6.38
C ALA A 458 6.49 5.98 -7.06
N VAL A 459 6.71 6.69 -8.15
CA VAL A 459 5.67 7.33 -8.96
C VAL A 459 5.78 6.90 -10.41
N PRO A 460 4.67 6.77 -11.15
CA PRO A 460 4.74 6.49 -12.58
C PRO A 460 5.35 7.68 -13.31
N VAL A 461 6.22 7.39 -14.27
CA VAL A 461 6.88 8.40 -15.10
C VAL A 461 5.86 9.22 -15.88
N SER A 462 5.90 10.54 -15.65
CA SER A 462 5.18 11.55 -16.42
C SER A 462 5.78 12.92 -16.11
N ALA A 463 5.69 13.85 -17.06
CA ALA A 463 6.11 15.23 -16.83
C ALA A 463 5.38 15.88 -15.63
N ALA A 464 4.11 15.54 -15.43
CA ALA A 464 3.30 16.06 -14.34
C ALA A 464 3.77 15.56 -12.97
N ASN A 465 4.03 14.25 -12.80
CA ASN A 465 4.54 13.71 -11.54
C ASN A 465 5.95 14.22 -11.24
N PHE A 466 6.80 14.29 -12.26
CA PHE A 466 8.15 14.81 -12.10
C PHE A 466 8.15 16.28 -11.67
N TYR A 467 7.32 17.11 -12.31
CA TYR A 467 7.10 18.49 -11.92
C TYR A 467 6.63 18.61 -10.47
N LYS A 468 5.61 17.82 -10.07
CA LYS A 468 5.07 17.84 -8.71
C LYS A 468 6.14 17.48 -7.68
N LEU A 469 6.89 16.39 -7.89
CA LEU A 469 7.99 15.98 -7.00
C LEU A 469 9.02 17.09 -6.80
N MET A 470 9.44 17.74 -7.90
CA MET A 470 10.39 18.85 -7.85
C MET A 470 9.81 20.08 -7.14
N SER A 471 8.53 20.40 -7.38
CA SER A 471 7.85 21.54 -6.76
C SER A 471 7.75 21.43 -5.23
N ILE A 472 7.63 20.20 -4.71
CA ILE A 472 7.61 19.94 -3.26
C ILE A 472 9.01 19.68 -2.69
N LYS A 473 10.07 19.96 -3.46
CA LYS A 473 11.48 19.79 -3.06
C LYS A 473 11.84 18.37 -2.62
N SER A 474 11.32 17.37 -3.33
CA SER A 474 11.63 15.95 -3.07
C SER A 474 13.05 15.57 -3.49
N HIS A 475 13.54 14.47 -2.93
CA HIS A 475 14.70 13.74 -3.41
C HIS A 475 14.23 12.70 -4.42
N VAL A 476 14.51 12.93 -5.71
CA VAL A 476 13.98 12.15 -6.82
C VAL A 476 15.06 11.26 -7.39
N LEU A 477 14.75 9.99 -7.64
CA LEU A 477 15.62 9.04 -8.30
C LEU A 477 15.13 8.80 -9.72
N LEU A 478 16.00 9.03 -10.71
CA LEU A 478 15.70 8.90 -12.13
C LEU A 478 16.78 8.07 -12.82
N TYR A 479 16.34 7.06 -13.56
CA TYR A 479 17.17 6.32 -14.51
C TYR A 479 16.74 6.70 -15.93
N PRO A 480 17.50 7.52 -16.67
CA PRO A 480 17.07 7.98 -17.99
C PRO A 480 16.85 6.84 -19.00
N GLY A 481 17.63 5.76 -18.94
CA GLY A 481 17.40 4.59 -19.78
C GLY A 481 16.19 3.75 -19.36
N GLY A 482 15.77 3.84 -18.09
CA GLY A 482 14.54 3.22 -17.60
C GLY A 482 14.53 1.70 -17.77
N ALA A 483 13.40 1.16 -18.25
CA ALA A 483 13.24 -0.30 -18.42
C ALA A 483 14.23 -0.91 -19.42
N ARG A 484 14.72 -0.15 -20.41
CA ARG A 484 15.70 -0.64 -21.40
C ARG A 484 17.06 -0.94 -20.77
N GLU A 485 17.45 -0.16 -19.76
CA GLU A 485 18.64 -0.44 -18.94
C GLU A 485 18.35 -1.57 -17.96
N ALA A 486 17.22 -1.52 -17.24
CA ALA A 486 16.89 -2.58 -16.26
C ALA A 486 16.70 -3.98 -16.87
N LEU A 487 16.49 -4.07 -18.19
CA LEU A 487 16.32 -5.30 -18.97
C LEU A 487 17.34 -5.39 -20.11
N HIS A 488 18.55 -4.91 -19.84
CA HIS A 488 19.66 -5.01 -20.78
C HIS A 488 19.96 -6.47 -21.15
N GLN A 489 20.46 -6.68 -22.36
CA GLN A 489 20.78 -7.99 -22.93
C GLN A 489 22.25 -8.35 -22.66
N LYS A 490 22.65 -9.55 -23.06
CA LYS A 490 24.02 -10.04 -22.88
C LYS A 490 25.05 -9.09 -23.50
N GLY A 491 26.09 -8.75 -22.73
CA GLY A 491 27.15 -7.85 -23.17
C GLY A 491 26.74 -6.37 -23.20
N GLU A 492 25.56 -6.04 -22.66
CA GLU A 492 25.09 -4.67 -22.50
C GLU A 492 25.23 -4.15 -21.07
N GLU A 493 25.82 -4.93 -20.16
CA GLU A 493 26.05 -4.50 -18.79
C GLU A 493 26.83 -3.17 -18.76
N TYR A 494 26.36 -2.26 -17.91
CA TYR A 494 26.93 -0.94 -17.69
C TYR A 494 26.82 0.04 -18.88
N LYS A 495 26.06 -0.29 -19.93
CA LYS A 495 25.79 0.65 -21.04
C LYS A 495 24.62 1.58 -20.71
N LEU A 496 24.79 2.87 -21.00
CA LEU A 496 23.77 3.89 -20.79
C LEU A 496 22.87 4.07 -22.03
N PHE A 497 21.64 3.58 -21.95
CA PHE A 497 20.62 3.69 -23.02
C PHE A 497 19.75 4.93 -22.83
N TRP A 498 20.41 6.07 -22.65
CA TRP A 498 19.80 7.37 -22.39
C TRP A 498 19.09 7.93 -23.63
N PRO A 499 17.90 8.56 -23.49
CA PRO A 499 17.19 9.18 -24.62
C PRO A 499 17.99 10.34 -25.23
N MET A 500 17.65 10.74 -26.45
CA MET A 500 18.34 11.87 -27.11
C MET A 500 17.97 13.24 -26.53
N GLN A 501 16.86 13.32 -25.81
CA GLN A 501 16.23 14.57 -25.40
C GLN A 501 16.62 14.94 -23.96
N PRO A 502 17.09 16.17 -23.70
CA PRO A 502 17.58 16.59 -22.37
C PRO A 502 16.47 17.06 -21.42
N GLU A 503 15.25 16.54 -21.53
CA GLU A 503 14.07 17.10 -20.86
C GLU A 503 14.17 17.08 -19.33
N PHE A 504 14.85 16.08 -18.73
CA PHE A 504 15.03 16.07 -17.28
C PHE A 504 15.95 17.17 -16.78
N VAL A 505 16.93 17.59 -17.58
CA VAL A 505 17.85 18.70 -17.24
C VAL A 505 17.06 20.01 -17.20
N ARG A 506 16.20 20.21 -18.20
CA ARG A 506 15.31 21.39 -18.28
C ARG A 506 14.33 21.43 -17.10
N MET A 507 13.78 20.27 -16.72
CA MET A 507 12.91 20.16 -15.54
C MET A 507 13.67 20.47 -14.25
N ALA A 508 14.87 19.93 -14.06
CA ALA A 508 15.71 20.23 -12.90
C ALA A 508 16.03 21.73 -12.80
N ALA A 509 16.46 22.35 -13.91
CA ALA A 509 16.75 23.77 -14.00
C ALA A 509 15.55 24.67 -13.68
N ARG A 510 14.35 24.26 -14.09
CA ARG A 510 13.11 25.00 -13.79
C ARG A 510 12.89 25.20 -12.29
N PHE A 511 13.37 24.28 -11.47
CA PHE A 511 13.22 24.30 -10.01
C PHE A 511 14.53 24.61 -9.27
N GLY A 512 15.62 24.87 -9.99
CA GLY A 512 16.95 25.03 -9.40
C GLY A 512 17.39 23.79 -8.63
N ALA A 513 17.09 22.60 -9.16
CA ALA A 513 17.41 21.34 -8.51
C ALA A 513 18.90 21.01 -8.63
N LYS A 514 19.45 20.42 -7.57
CA LYS A 514 20.80 19.84 -7.62
C LYS A 514 20.75 18.49 -8.30
N ILE A 515 21.59 18.25 -9.29
CA ILE A 515 21.68 16.96 -9.98
C ILE A 515 22.89 16.21 -9.46
N VAL A 516 22.69 14.99 -8.95
CA VAL A 516 23.74 14.11 -8.44
C VAL A 516 23.84 12.89 -9.38
N PRO A 517 24.76 12.90 -10.34
CA PRO A 517 25.05 11.73 -11.16
C PRO A 517 25.70 10.64 -10.29
N PHE A 518 25.36 9.37 -10.52
CA PHE A 518 25.96 8.26 -9.80
C PHE A 518 26.12 7.02 -10.68
N GLY A 519 27.19 6.26 -10.40
CA GLY A 519 27.43 4.95 -10.98
C GLY A 519 27.18 3.85 -9.94
N VAL A 520 26.84 2.67 -10.43
CA VAL A 520 26.72 1.45 -9.62
C VAL A 520 27.29 0.26 -10.39
N VAL A 521 28.02 -0.62 -9.70
CA VAL A 521 28.70 -1.81 -10.29
C VAL A 521 28.56 -3.03 -9.38
N GLY A 522 28.45 -4.22 -9.97
CA GLY A 522 28.39 -5.52 -9.27
C GLY A 522 27.30 -6.48 -9.74
N GLU A 523 26.44 -6.11 -10.69
CA GLU A 523 25.36 -7.00 -11.18
C GLU A 523 25.89 -8.25 -11.88
N ASP A 524 27.02 -8.13 -12.60
CA ASP A 524 27.71 -9.19 -13.32
C ASP A 524 28.37 -10.22 -12.39
N ASP A 525 28.62 -9.84 -11.14
CA ASP A 525 29.08 -10.74 -10.09
C ASP A 525 27.91 -11.52 -9.44
N LEU A 526 26.67 -11.13 -9.71
CA LEU A 526 25.46 -11.72 -9.10
C LEU A 526 24.67 -12.56 -10.09
N LEU A 527 24.64 -12.16 -11.35
CA LEU A 527 23.80 -12.73 -12.38
C LEU A 527 24.57 -12.94 -13.68
N ASP A 528 24.21 -13.98 -14.41
CA ASP A 528 24.52 -14.14 -15.82
C ASP A 528 23.26 -13.97 -16.65
N VAL A 529 23.36 -13.22 -17.74
CA VAL A 529 22.36 -13.25 -18.81
C VAL A 529 22.68 -14.46 -19.69
N ALA A 530 21.97 -15.55 -19.44
CA ALA A 530 22.20 -16.84 -20.08
C ALA A 530 21.48 -16.98 -21.42
N LEU A 531 20.28 -16.40 -21.52
CA LEU A 531 19.46 -16.40 -22.74
C LEU A 531 19.00 -14.97 -23.02
N ASP A 532 19.23 -14.47 -24.23
CA ASP A 532 18.67 -13.18 -24.63
C ASP A 532 17.22 -13.33 -25.10
N TYR A 533 16.52 -12.21 -25.24
CA TYR A 533 15.18 -12.17 -25.82
C TYR A 533 15.13 -12.87 -27.17
N ASP A 534 16.14 -12.65 -28.02
CA ASP A 534 16.22 -13.26 -29.35
C ASP A 534 16.39 -14.78 -29.29
N ASP A 535 16.95 -15.33 -28.20
CA ASP A 535 17.02 -16.76 -27.97
C ASP A 535 15.72 -17.32 -27.42
N LEU A 536 15.07 -16.57 -26.52
CA LEU A 536 13.77 -16.96 -25.96
C LEU A 536 12.66 -16.96 -27.01
N VAL A 537 12.63 -16.00 -27.93
CA VAL A 537 11.66 -15.95 -29.04
C VAL A 537 11.81 -17.13 -30.01
N LYS A 538 12.98 -17.77 -30.09
CA LYS A 538 13.17 -18.99 -30.89
C LYS A 538 12.53 -20.22 -30.25
N ILE A 539 12.22 -20.18 -28.95
CA ILE A 539 11.58 -21.27 -28.23
C ILE A 539 10.05 -21.08 -28.32
N PRO A 540 9.29 -21.99 -28.97
CA PRO A 540 7.86 -21.79 -29.25
C PRO A 540 7.01 -21.48 -28.01
N PHE A 541 7.33 -22.08 -26.86
CA PHE A 541 6.67 -21.83 -25.57
C PHE A 541 6.83 -20.38 -25.08
N PHE A 542 8.00 -19.78 -25.29
CA PHE A 542 8.28 -18.40 -24.89
C PHE A 542 7.85 -17.40 -25.96
N LYS A 543 7.89 -17.76 -27.25
CA LYS A 543 7.52 -16.90 -28.38
C LYS A 543 6.13 -16.29 -28.27
N ALA A 544 5.09 -17.14 -28.22
CA ALA A 544 3.69 -16.68 -28.15
C ALA A 544 3.42 -15.79 -26.92
N ARG A 545 4.26 -15.93 -25.89
CA ARG A 545 4.16 -15.26 -24.60
C ARG A 545 4.90 -13.93 -24.56
N LEU A 546 6.05 -13.85 -25.22
CA LEU A 546 6.78 -12.59 -25.43
C LEU A 546 6.04 -11.68 -26.44
N GLU A 547 5.39 -12.28 -27.44
CA GLU A 547 4.51 -11.56 -28.35
C GLU A 547 3.27 -11.00 -27.64
N SER A 548 2.70 -11.69 -26.64
CA SER A 548 1.56 -11.17 -25.86
C SER A 548 1.95 -10.06 -24.86
N ILE A 549 3.18 -10.08 -24.34
CA ILE A 549 3.75 -8.99 -23.52
C ILE A 549 3.82 -7.69 -24.31
N ASN A 550 4.24 -7.79 -25.57
CA ASN A 550 4.52 -6.65 -26.43
C ASN A 550 3.36 -6.31 -27.39
N ASP A 551 2.17 -6.93 -27.24
CA ASP A 551 1.00 -6.78 -28.14
C ASP A 551 0.33 -5.39 -28.15
N GLY A 552 0.89 -4.43 -27.41
CA GLY A 552 0.35 -3.07 -27.27
C GLY A 552 -0.37 -2.81 -25.95
N ARG A 553 -0.47 -3.81 -25.05
CA ARG A 553 -0.98 -3.61 -23.68
C ARG A 553 -0.05 -2.85 -22.74
N ALA A 554 1.27 -2.90 -22.96
CA ALA A 554 2.21 -2.02 -22.26
C ALA A 554 2.14 -0.61 -22.87
N ARG A 555 1.80 0.40 -22.05
CA ARG A 555 1.69 1.78 -22.51
C ARG A 555 3.03 2.27 -23.08
N ARG A 556 3.07 2.52 -24.38
CA ARG A 556 4.19 3.16 -25.07
C ARG A 556 4.41 4.56 -24.50
N LEU A 557 5.60 4.85 -23.99
CA LEU A 557 5.92 6.11 -23.30
C LEU A 557 6.67 7.10 -24.20
N ARG A 558 7.24 6.61 -25.30
CA ARG A 558 8.19 7.31 -26.18
C ARG A 558 7.78 7.19 -27.65
N THR A 559 6.51 7.43 -27.95
CA THR A 559 5.93 7.32 -29.31
C THR A 559 6.62 8.19 -30.36
N ASP A 560 7.36 9.21 -29.95
CA ASP A 560 7.97 10.22 -30.83
C ASP A 560 9.50 10.05 -30.98
N ILE A 561 10.08 8.92 -30.55
CA ILE A 561 11.53 8.66 -30.58
C ILE A 561 11.83 7.58 -31.63
N ASN A 562 12.88 7.77 -32.44
CA ASN A 562 13.41 6.77 -33.38
C ASN A 562 14.75 6.21 -32.87
N GLY A 563 15.08 4.94 -33.19
CA GLY A 563 16.35 4.28 -32.87
C GLY A 563 16.26 3.21 -31.76
N GLU A 564 17.40 2.67 -31.29
CA GLU A 564 17.44 1.59 -30.27
C GLU A 564 16.78 1.97 -28.93
N VAL A 565 16.72 3.28 -28.62
CA VAL A 565 16.06 3.81 -27.41
C VAL A 565 14.52 3.90 -27.56
N ALA A 566 14.01 3.71 -28.78
CA ALA A 566 12.59 3.59 -29.11
C ALA A 566 12.07 2.15 -29.01
N GLN A 567 12.96 1.18 -28.79
CA GLN A 567 12.57 -0.21 -28.60
C GLN A 567 12.01 -0.37 -27.18
N GLU A 568 10.68 -0.18 -27.08
CA GLU A 568 9.93 -0.22 -25.82
C GLU A 568 9.46 -1.61 -25.43
N ASP A 569 9.77 -2.62 -26.24
CA ASP A 569 9.48 -4.01 -25.93
C ASP A 569 10.19 -4.40 -24.65
N LEU A 570 9.46 -4.98 -23.71
CA LEU A 570 10.03 -5.49 -22.47
C LEU A 570 10.76 -6.79 -22.76
N ARG A 571 12.03 -6.65 -23.12
CA ARG A 571 12.91 -7.75 -23.53
C ARG A 571 13.50 -8.44 -22.31
N MET A 572 12.73 -9.37 -21.73
CA MET A 572 13.20 -10.13 -20.58
C MET A 572 14.36 -11.06 -20.93
N PRO A 573 15.54 -10.91 -20.31
CA PRO A 573 16.60 -11.89 -20.42
C PRO A 573 16.36 -13.09 -19.51
N GLY A 574 16.79 -14.28 -19.91
CA GLY A 574 16.91 -15.47 -19.06
C GLY A 574 18.13 -15.38 -18.17
N LEU A 575 17.94 -15.50 -16.85
CA LEU A 575 18.97 -15.23 -15.84
C LEU A 575 19.44 -16.50 -15.13
N LEU A 576 20.74 -16.57 -14.85
CA LEU A 576 21.34 -17.58 -13.96
C LEU A 576 22.03 -16.89 -12.78
N PRO A 577 21.74 -17.27 -11.52
CA PRO A 577 22.44 -16.71 -10.37
C PRO A 577 23.91 -17.18 -10.33
N LYS A 578 24.80 -16.29 -9.90
CA LYS A 578 26.21 -16.56 -9.58
C LYS A 578 26.45 -16.46 -8.07
N LEU A 579 27.61 -16.94 -7.61
CA LEU A 579 28.06 -16.66 -6.25
C LEU A 579 28.23 -15.15 -6.06
N PRO A 580 27.45 -14.50 -5.18
CA PRO A 580 27.31 -13.05 -5.24
C PRO A 580 28.61 -12.32 -4.87
N GLY A 581 29.01 -11.41 -5.76
CA GLY A 581 29.99 -10.37 -5.45
C GLY A 581 29.43 -9.29 -4.51
N ARG A 582 29.86 -8.04 -4.68
CA ARG A 582 29.32 -6.88 -3.94
C ARG A 582 28.77 -5.84 -4.88
N PHE A 583 27.89 -4.99 -4.32
CA PHE A 583 27.53 -3.74 -4.98
C PHE A 583 28.43 -2.60 -4.52
N TYR A 584 28.82 -1.77 -5.48
CA TYR A 584 29.58 -0.55 -5.24
C TYR A 584 28.83 0.62 -5.85
N PHE A 585 28.66 1.68 -5.09
CA PHE A 585 28.01 2.92 -5.52
C PHE A 585 29.01 4.06 -5.43
N LEU A 586 29.01 4.93 -6.43
CA LEU A 586 29.75 6.18 -6.41
C LEU A 586 28.83 7.32 -6.84
N PHE A 587 28.54 8.20 -5.88
CA PHE A 587 27.87 9.48 -6.16
C PHE A 587 28.94 10.51 -6.57
N GLY A 588 28.84 10.95 -7.82
CA GLY A 588 29.75 11.90 -8.43
C GLY A 588 29.59 13.32 -7.89
N ARG A 589 30.24 14.28 -8.54
CA ARG A 589 30.12 15.69 -8.15
C ARG A 589 28.69 16.19 -8.37
N THR A 590 28.21 17.05 -7.49
CA THR A 590 26.88 17.67 -7.62
C THR A 590 26.91 18.79 -8.67
N PHE A 591 25.91 18.82 -9.55
CA PHE A 591 25.69 19.88 -10.53
C PHE A 591 24.58 20.80 -10.07
N ASP A 592 24.86 22.10 -10.03
CA ASP A 592 23.86 23.11 -9.71
C ASP A 592 23.17 23.64 -10.96
N THR A 593 21.85 23.76 -10.87
CA THR A 593 21.00 24.35 -11.92
C THR A 593 20.26 25.60 -11.43
N ALA A 594 20.46 26.01 -10.18
CA ALA A 594 19.92 27.24 -9.63
C ALA A 594 20.40 28.45 -10.45
N GLY A 595 19.47 29.34 -10.80
CA GLY A 595 19.76 30.51 -11.65
C GLY A 595 19.92 30.21 -13.14
N ARG A 596 20.03 28.95 -13.56
CA ARG A 596 20.28 28.55 -14.96
C ARG A 596 19.01 28.22 -15.74
N LYS A 597 17.84 28.62 -15.24
CA LYS A 597 16.54 28.31 -15.86
C LYS A 597 16.42 28.88 -17.27
N GLU A 598 16.83 30.13 -17.49
CA GLU A 598 16.72 30.78 -18.80
C GLU A 598 17.76 30.26 -19.79
N GLU A 599 19.00 30.03 -19.33
CA GLU A 599 20.07 29.37 -20.08
C GLU A 599 19.63 27.98 -20.57
N LEU A 600 19.15 27.13 -19.67
CA LEU A 600 18.78 25.74 -19.96
C LEU A 600 17.39 25.61 -20.60
N LYS A 601 16.71 26.72 -20.96
CA LYS A 601 15.59 26.66 -21.91
C LYS A 601 16.09 26.39 -23.32
N ASP A 602 17.29 26.87 -23.65
CA ASP A 602 17.98 26.58 -24.90
C ASP A 602 18.30 25.09 -25.00
N ARG A 603 18.00 24.50 -26.16
CA ARG A 603 18.12 23.04 -26.35
C ARG A 603 19.58 22.60 -26.44
N ASP A 604 20.46 23.43 -26.97
CA ASP A 604 21.87 23.10 -27.14
C ASP A 604 22.61 23.20 -25.80
N GLU A 605 22.35 24.23 -25.01
CA GLU A 605 22.90 24.34 -23.65
C GLU A 605 22.39 23.22 -22.73
N ALA A 606 21.10 22.89 -22.79
CA ALA A 606 20.56 21.74 -22.06
C ALA A 606 21.21 20.42 -22.50
N LYS A 607 21.49 20.27 -23.80
CA LYS A 607 22.16 19.08 -24.35
C LYS A 607 23.62 18.98 -23.93
N LYS A 608 24.35 20.11 -23.80
CA LYS A 608 25.72 20.11 -23.28
C LYS A 608 25.77 19.57 -21.86
N LEU A 609 24.94 20.12 -20.96
CA LEU A 609 24.85 19.65 -19.57
C LEU A 609 24.37 18.19 -19.49
N TYR A 610 23.45 17.79 -20.36
CA TYR A 610 23.00 16.39 -20.46
C TYR A 610 24.15 15.43 -20.78
N MET A 611 24.98 15.76 -21.78
CA MET A 611 26.14 14.94 -22.15
C MET A 611 27.19 14.93 -21.04
N GLU A 612 27.43 16.06 -20.37
CA GLU A 612 28.34 16.13 -19.22
C GLU A 612 27.89 15.23 -18.07
N LEU A 613 26.59 15.22 -17.76
CA LEU A 613 26.00 14.32 -16.76
C LEU A 613 26.15 12.86 -17.17
N LYS A 614 25.90 12.52 -18.44
CA LYS A 614 26.07 11.16 -18.96
C LYS A 614 27.52 10.69 -18.81
N SER A 615 28.48 11.51 -19.23
CA SER A 615 29.90 11.21 -19.10
C SER A 615 30.37 11.11 -17.65
N GLU A 616 29.78 11.88 -16.73
CA GLU A 616 30.06 11.73 -15.29
C GLU A 616 29.56 10.40 -14.72
N VAL A 617 28.40 9.90 -15.15
CA VAL A 617 27.90 8.56 -14.78
C VAL A 617 28.84 7.48 -15.33
N GLU A 618 29.24 7.57 -16.59
CA GLU A 618 30.20 6.65 -17.22
C GLU A 618 31.55 6.64 -16.47
N ARG A 619 32.04 7.82 -16.08
CA ARG A 619 33.26 7.97 -15.26
C ARG A 619 33.12 7.30 -13.90
N CYS A 620 31.96 7.45 -13.25
CA CYS A 620 31.70 6.80 -11.96
C CYS A 620 31.71 5.27 -12.10
N ILE A 621 31.06 4.73 -13.14
CA ILE A 621 31.07 3.29 -13.44
C ILE A 621 32.49 2.80 -13.70
N ALA A 622 33.25 3.49 -14.55
CA ALA A 622 34.63 3.11 -14.88
C ALA A 622 35.51 3.05 -13.62
N TYR A 623 35.43 4.07 -12.76
CA TYR A 623 36.14 4.11 -11.49
C TYR A 623 35.77 2.92 -10.58
N LEU A 624 34.49 2.59 -10.49
CA LEU A 624 34.01 1.47 -9.68
C LEU A 624 34.47 0.11 -10.22
N LYS A 625 34.49 -0.07 -11.56
CA LYS A 625 34.99 -1.28 -12.21
C LYS A 625 36.49 -1.49 -11.94
N GLU A 626 37.27 -0.42 -11.87
CA GLU A 626 38.68 -0.50 -11.49
C GLU A 626 38.82 -0.83 -9.98
N LYS A 627 38.14 -0.07 -9.13
CA LYS A 627 38.27 -0.20 -7.67
C LYS A 627 37.78 -1.51 -7.10
N ARG A 628 36.79 -2.15 -7.73
CA ARG A 628 36.30 -3.45 -7.25
C ARG A 628 37.32 -4.58 -7.43
N GLU A 629 38.22 -4.48 -8.41
CA GLU A 629 39.25 -5.52 -8.64
C GLU A 629 40.30 -5.51 -7.52
N GLU A 630 40.48 -4.37 -6.85
CA GLU A 630 41.34 -4.21 -5.68
C GLU A 630 40.67 -4.63 -4.36
N ASP A 631 39.37 -4.93 -4.34
CA ASP A 631 38.65 -5.24 -3.10
C ASP A 631 38.83 -6.71 -2.67
N PRO A 632 39.59 -7.00 -1.59
CA PRO A 632 39.79 -8.37 -1.12
C PRO A 632 38.49 -9.02 -0.61
N TYR A 633 37.45 -8.22 -0.37
CA TYR A 633 36.14 -8.66 0.10
C TYR A 633 35.10 -8.79 -1.02
N ARG A 634 35.50 -8.64 -2.30
CA ARG A 634 34.57 -8.78 -3.43
C ARG A 634 33.86 -10.13 -3.45
N SER A 635 34.53 -11.22 -3.08
CA SER A 635 33.92 -12.56 -3.04
C SER A 635 33.25 -12.86 -1.70
N LEU A 636 32.15 -13.61 -1.73
CA LEU A 636 31.45 -14.06 -0.52
C LEU A 636 32.33 -14.82 0.49
N PRO A 637 33.18 -15.79 0.08
CA PRO A 637 34.01 -16.54 1.02
C PRO A 637 34.93 -15.63 1.84
N SER A 638 35.57 -14.65 1.20
CA SER A 638 36.41 -13.66 1.87
C SER A 638 35.63 -12.80 2.88
N ARG A 639 34.35 -12.51 2.63
CA ARG A 639 33.47 -11.79 3.58
C ARG A 639 33.06 -12.65 4.77
N SER A 640 32.80 -13.93 4.56
CA SER A 640 32.30 -14.85 5.60
C SER A 640 33.25 -15.04 6.77
N ILE A 641 34.56 -14.81 6.56
CA ILE A 641 35.60 -14.87 7.59
C ILE A 641 35.52 -13.67 8.56
N GLN A 642 34.85 -12.56 8.18
CA GLN A 642 34.83 -11.31 8.93
C GLN A 642 33.42 -10.82 9.32
N LEU A 643 32.36 -11.52 8.92
CA LEU A 643 30.97 -11.16 9.24
C LEU A 643 30.58 -11.49 10.70
N TYR A 644 31.22 -10.81 11.66
CA TYR A 644 30.74 -10.48 13.02
C TYR A 644 31.69 -9.40 13.58
N PRO A 645 31.25 -8.24 14.15
CA PRO A 645 29.93 -7.62 14.32
C PRO A 645 29.82 -6.30 13.52
N GLY A 646 28.61 -5.78 13.22
CA GLY A 646 28.52 -4.41 12.69
C GLY A 646 27.18 -3.91 12.15
N ASP A 647 26.22 -4.78 11.85
CA ASP A 647 24.87 -4.30 11.58
C ASP A 647 24.19 -4.00 12.92
N GLU A 648 23.91 -2.72 13.17
CA GLU A 648 23.05 -2.28 14.26
C GLU A 648 21.74 -3.10 14.19
N PRO A 649 21.35 -3.81 15.26
CA PRO A 649 20.11 -4.58 15.27
C PRO A 649 18.94 -3.67 14.87
N LEU A 650 18.01 -4.19 14.08
CA LEU A 650 16.80 -3.46 13.67
C LEU A 650 16.07 -2.81 14.86
N GLU A 651 16.16 -3.45 16.04
CA GLU A 651 15.68 -2.94 17.33
C GLU A 651 16.36 -1.63 17.76
N ALA A 652 17.68 -1.51 17.61
CA ALA A 652 18.44 -0.30 17.96
C ALA A 652 18.14 0.85 16.98
N PHE A 653 17.91 0.55 15.70
CA PHE A 653 17.42 1.52 14.72
C PHE A 653 16.02 2.05 15.07
N ILE A 654 15.06 1.16 15.36
CA ILE A 654 13.69 1.51 15.74
C ILE A 654 13.70 2.41 16.99
N HIS A 655 14.53 2.08 17.98
CA HIS A 655 14.71 2.88 19.19
C HIS A 655 15.30 4.28 18.89
N ARG A 656 16.28 4.37 17.98
CA ARG A 656 16.90 5.66 17.59
C ARG A 656 15.91 6.63 16.92
N ILE A 657 14.92 6.11 16.21
CA ILE A 657 13.86 6.92 15.56
C ILE A 657 12.57 7.01 16.39
N GLY A 658 12.64 6.67 17.67
CA GLY A 658 11.56 6.91 18.65
C GLY A 658 10.49 5.84 18.73
N GLY A 659 10.66 4.66 18.11
CA GLY A 659 9.71 3.55 18.23
C GLY A 659 9.94 2.74 19.51
N ASN A 660 8.96 2.68 20.40
CA ASN A 660 8.95 1.70 21.50
C ASN A 660 8.52 0.34 20.95
N PHE A 661 9.45 -0.60 20.85
CA PHE A 661 9.14 -1.98 20.49
C PHE A 661 8.75 -2.75 21.76
N VAL A 662 7.48 -3.13 21.89
CA VAL A 662 7.06 -4.14 22.88
C VAL A 662 7.51 -5.49 22.36
N LYS A 663 8.31 -6.22 23.15
CA LYS A 663 8.78 -7.58 22.85
C LYS A 663 7.59 -8.55 22.73
N GLY A 664 7.13 -8.70 21.51
CA GLY A 664 6.22 -9.72 21.00
C GLY A 664 6.24 -9.56 19.48
N HIS A 665 5.63 -10.46 18.71
CA HIS A 665 5.28 -10.16 17.30
C HIS A 665 6.43 -10.20 16.28
N CYS A 666 6.97 -11.40 16.06
CA CYS A 666 7.35 -11.83 14.72
C CYS A 666 7.21 -13.37 14.61
N HIS A 667 5.96 -13.84 14.56
CA HIS A 667 5.66 -15.21 14.13
C HIS A 667 5.15 -15.18 12.69
N LEU A 668 6.09 -15.02 11.77
CA LEU A 668 5.95 -15.53 10.41
C LEU A 668 7.17 -16.43 10.16
N VAL A 669 6.82 -17.69 9.91
CA VAL A 669 7.58 -18.91 9.62
C VAL A 669 9.04 -18.69 9.14
N GLN A 670 9.97 -19.40 9.81
CA GLN A 670 11.43 -19.55 9.62
C GLN A 670 12.41 -18.78 10.53
N ALA A 671 11.97 -17.92 11.45
CA ALA A 671 12.90 -17.29 12.41
C ALA A 671 13.21 -18.14 13.67
N SER A 672 12.37 -19.14 14.00
CA SER A 672 12.47 -19.89 15.27
C SER A 672 13.48 -21.03 15.27
N GLU A 673 14.04 -21.43 14.12
CA GLU A 673 15.02 -22.54 14.05
C GLU A 673 16.50 -22.10 14.22
N MET A 674 16.80 -20.79 14.22
CA MET A 674 18.20 -20.32 14.26
C MET A 674 18.68 -19.77 15.61
N ARG A 675 17.82 -19.67 16.64
CA ARG A 675 18.28 -19.23 17.99
C ARG A 675 19.13 -20.26 18.73
N SER A 676 19.36 -21.45 18.19
CA SER A 676 20.06 -22.54 18.90
C SER A 676 21.27 -23.16 18.17
N LYS A 677 21.67 -22.69 16.98
CA LYS A 677 22.85 -23.26 16.30
C LYS A 677 23.83 -22.17 15.95
N ARG A 678 24.96 -22.13 16.69
CA ARG A 678 26.22 -21.59 16.18
C ARG A 678 26.56 -22.37 14.91
N LEU A 679 26.06 -21.92 13.76
CA LEU A 679 26.39 -22.49 12.47
C LEU A 679 27.88 -22.20 12.23
N ASN A 680 28.67 -23.24 11.98
CA ASN A 680 30.04 -23.08 11.48
C ASN A 680 30.00 -22.17 10.24
N GLY A 681 30.97 -21.27 10.05
CA GLY A 681 30.93 -20.22 9.01
C GLY A 681 30.58 -20.70 7.59
N TRP A 682 30.91 -21.96 7.27
CA TRP A 682 30.53 -22.63 6.02
C TRP A 682 29.04 -22.95 5.88
N GLN A 683 28.36 -23.40 6.94
CA GLN A 683 26.91 -23.66 6.92
C GLN A 683 26.11 -22.35 6.83
N GLY A 684 26.56 -21.29 7.51
CA GLY A 684 25.95 -19.95 7.40
C GLY A 684 26.09 -19.35 6.00
N CYS A 685 27.26 -19.51 5.35
CA CYS A 685 27.49 -19.06 3.98
C CYS A 685 26.61 -19.83 2.98
N SER A 686 26.51 -21.17 3.10
CA SER A 686 25.65 -22.01 2.26
C SER A 686 24.16 -21.63 2.36
N GLN A 687 23.68 -21.36 3.58
CA GLN A 687 22.31 -20.92 3.79
C GLN A 687 22.03 -19.54 3.21
N MET A 688 22.98 -18.60 3.33
CA MET A 688 22.89 -17.26 2.75
C MET A 688 22.79 -17.32 1.22
N VAL A 689 23.64 -18.12 0.57
CA VAL A 689 23.62 -18.31 -0.89
C VAL A 689 22.27 -18.87 -1.34
N ARG A 690 21.76 -19.92 -0.71
CA ARG A 690 20.45 -20.50 -1.06
C ARG A 690 19.30 -19.52 -0.92
N GLN A 691 19.27 -18.74 0.17
CA GLN A 691 18.23 -17.73 0.39
C GLN A 691 18.30 -16.59 -0.64
N PHE A 692 19.52 -16.19 -1.01
CA PHE A 692 19.73 -15.21 -2.07
C PHE A 692 19.28 -15.75 -3.44
N GLU A 693 19.66 -16.97 -3.82
CA GLU A 693 19.22 -17.62 -5.07
C GLU A 693 17.69 -17.72 -5.14
N LEU A 694 17.04 -18.18 -4.07
CA LEU A 694 15.59 -18.25 -3.99
C LEU A 694 14.94 -16.87 -4.14
N LEU A 695 15.51 -15.83 -3.52
CA LEU A 695 15.00 -14.46 -3.64
C LEU A 695 15.16 -13.90 -5.05
N VAL A 696 16.30 -14.12 -5.71
CA VAL A 696 16.52 -13.71 -7.10
C VAL A 696 15.59 -14.45 -8.04
N LEU A 697 15.44 -15.76 -7.88
CA LEU A 697 14.47 -16.56 -8.64
C LEU A 697 13.04 -16.08 -8.38
N ALA A 698 12.68 -15.75 -7.14
CA ALA A 698 11.37 -15.22 -6.80
C ALA A 698 11.13 -13.83 -7.43
N LEU A 699 12.13 -12.95 -7.42
CA LEU A 699 12.06 -11.64 -8.06
C LEU A 699 11.93 -11.78 -9.58
N TYR A 700 12.76 -12.63 -10.19
CA TYR A 700 12.70 -12.93 -11.61
C TYR A 700 11.34 -13.53 -11.99
N MET A 701 10.88 -14.56 -11.28
CA MET A 701 9.57 -15.17 -11.53
C MET A 701 8.42 -14.20 -11.30
N SER A 702 8.48 -13.30 -10.32
CA SER A 702 7.45 -12.27 -10.10
C SER A 702 7.46 -11.22 -11.21
N PHE A 703 8.63 -10.80 -11.66
CA PHE A 703 8.74 -9.86 -12.76
C PHE A 703 8.24 -10.53 -14.05
N VAL A 704 8.77 -11.71 -14.39
CA VAL A 704 8.32 -12.53 -15.52
C VAL A 704 6.82 -12.74 -15.44
N SER A 705 6.26 -13.27 -14.36
CA SER A 705 4.82 -13.59 -14.28
C SER A 705 3.91 -12.36 -14.42
N LYS A 706 4.37 -11.15 -14.08
CA LYS A 706 3.61 -9.90 -14.31
C LYS A 706 3.45 -9.57 -15.79
N PHE A 707 4.49 -9.83 -16.57
CA PHE A 707 4.44 -9.65 -18.02
C PHE A 707 3.92 -10.94 -18.70
N CYS A 708 4.08 -12.08 -18.04
CA CYS A 708 4.00 -13.42 -18.61
C CYS A 708 3.07 -14.28 -17.73
N PRO A 709 1.73 -14.19 -17.79
CA PRO A 709 0.85 -15.13 -17.07
C PRO A 709 1.17 -16.58 -17.42
N LEU A 710 1.24 -17.46 -16.40
CA LEU A 710 1.09 -18.90 -16.61
C LEU A 710 -0.42 -19.19 -16.52
N ASP A 711 -1.01 -19.68 -17.61
CA ASP A 711 -2.33 -20.33 -17.57
C ASP A 711 -2.20 -21.75 -17.01
#